data_AF-A0A076MH86-F1
#
_entry.id   AF-A0A076MH86-F1
#
_cell.length_a   1.000
_cell.length_b   1.000
_cell.length_c   1.000
_cell.angle_alpha   90.00
_cell.angle_beta   90.00
_cell.angle_gamma   90.00
#
_symmetry.space_group_name_H-M   'P 1'
#
loop_
_entity.id
_entity.type
_entity.pdbx_description
1 polymer ?
#
loop_
_entity_poly.entity_id
_entity_poly.type
_entity_poly.pdbx_seq_one_letter_code
_entity_poly.pdbx_strand_id
1 'polypeptide(L)'
;MANGQPAQADRALPALDPFRGVPDRRYHLAAEELLKPLLEPGSGGLLRWRKQASNAPIVAVENAYITGRLDLRGADVECLFRFENCRFEHPPDVREAKILGLVFRRCWLPGLKARNLRSRNDVRLIRCVVQVLPGSDDGETAVQRGDTRERGVPDAAINLTDAVVEGSVVLTRTAVDYPQGRAIQADRLIIAGALLAYRMQTEGEVRLPGMRTGGNVNFSGAKLRNPDGFALDGNGAHIGGSLLCEVDNYGAASTRQPFSAHGVLHLPSMRVNGDIVLRAAELQSEQQGRIVVDAWKSSDPYVDPWPALVGDRWQVDGNVELSDGLSAVGTLRMINAKIGGTLRLARARITVPRGSVEPYYDRALHLDGSQISSDLEATGLEIPSGQLRMADVTVRGNLLAGRVRLRHAERDVLSARRMTVAGNFHLHEATIEGTLRLQGVEVGGSVYLYGTDVTKPAVRNRTSFSVDLRTVKVGRDITLTSAGEQPFHAEGGVNMDGATAGRRIDFSGAVLGSYNKHAIALDASDVGADEFLLNLAEPATGSIVLRHAHCQTLEDNDNFWQAEGGIELEDFRYDVLKRPIDMKDDAAVRDRIERLRTAMAGYRPGPYDQLAAMLRNSGNEEHASTVLFKKQQYRYEALAQGYRVLGPGVRLWSWLQRWMVGYGYRPVRALAWLIALLAAGSIYFGAGTDSCVNDPVRYMVSGPRCAVDQQETGLEWNPVLYTLDLLVPIVDFGNKGRWYMHDVDKWVSNGFTAMGWILATTVAAGAGRMIRRET
;
A
#
# COMPACT_ATOMS: atom_id res chain seq x y z
N MET A 1 4.97 -32.33 -98.28
CA MET A 1 3.86 -32.26 -97.29
C MET A 1 4.18 -33.23 -96.17
N ALA A 2 3.81 -32.86 -94.94
CA ALA A 2 3.94 -33.59 -93.68
C ALA A 2 5.38 -33.80 -93.16
N ASN A 3 5.80 -32.92 -92.23
CA ASN A 3 6.86 -33.21 -91.27
C ASN A 3 6.25 -33.17 -89.87
N GLY A 4 6.56 -34.20 -89.08
CA GLY A 4 5.95 -34.50 -87.79
C GLY A 4 6.27 -33.50 -86.67
N GLN A 5 5.44 -33.57 -85.64
CA GLN A 5 5.64 -32.95 -84.33
C GLN A 5 6.98 -33.37 -83.71
N PRO A 6 7.46 -32.56 -82.74
CA PRO A 6 7.73 -33.15 -81.44
C PRO A 6 7.03 -32.42 -80.29
N ALA A 7 6.53 -33.27 -79.38
CA ALA A 7 6.28 -33.12 -77.94
C ALA A 7 6.20 -31.71 -77.33
N GLN A 8 5.06 -31.45 -76.67
CA GLN A 8 4.87 -30.40 -75.68
C GLN A 8 5.97 -30.47 -74.60
N ALA A 9 6.71 -29.38 -74.46
CA ALA A 9 7.64 -29.16 -73.38
C ALA A 9 6.95 -29.23 -72.01
N ASP A 10 7.60 -29.92 -71.05
CA ASP A 10 7.32 -29.88 -69.61
C ASP A 10 7.28 -28.43 -69.12
N ARG A 11 6.08 -27.83 -69.08
CA ARG A 11 5.85 -26.60 -68.32
C ARG A 11 5.85 -26.99 -66.86
N ALA A 12 6.91 -26.63 -66.13
CA ALA A 12 6.97 -26.74 -64.68
C ALA A 12 5.68 -26.16 -64.08
N LEU A 13 4.98 -26.96 -63.27
CA LEU A 13 3.74 -26.56 -62.62
C LEU A 13 4.00 -25.30 -61.77
N PRO A 14 3.07 -24.34 -61.75
CA PRO A 14 3.19 -23.20 -60.85
C PRO A 14 3.25 -23.69 -59.40
N ALA A 15 3.87 -22.91 -58.51
CA ALA A 15 3.92 -23.24 -57.09
C ALA A 15 2.50 -23.42 -56.54
N LEU A 16 2.28 -24.50 -55.78
CA LEU A 16 0.99 -24.77 -55.16
C LEU A 16 0.72 -23.70 -54.10
N ASP A 17 -0.48 -23.13 -54.11
CA ASP A 17 -1.03 -22.37 -52.99
C ASP A 17 -1.89 -23.33 -52.15
N PRO A 18 -1.37 -23.92 -51.06
CA PRO A 18 -2.07 -24.99 -50.33
C PRO A 18 -3.30 -24.49 -49.57
N PHE A 19 -3.48 -23.16 -49.48
CA PHE A 19 -4.60 -22.53 -48.79
C PHE A 19 -5.81 -22.32 -49.69
N ARG A 20 -5.68 -22.47 -51.03
CA ARG A 20 -6.78 -22.31 -51.99
C ARG A 20 -7.44 -23.64 -52.33
N GLY A 21 -8.50 -23.99 -51.59
CA GLY A 21 -9.39 -25.11 -51.92
C GLY A 21 -8.69 -26.46 -52.11
N VAL A 22 -9.35 -27.39 -52.80
CA VAL A 22 -8.75 -28.69 -53.16
C VAL A 22 -7.91 -28.51 -54.44
N PRO A 23 -6.60 -28.86 -54.41
CA PRO A 23 -5.71 -28.74 -55.57
C PRO A 23 -6.08 -29.64 -56.74
N ASP A 24 -5.60 -29.29 -57.93
CA ASP A 24 -5.73 -30.09 -59.15
C ASP A 24 -4.99 -31.45 -59.00
N ARG A 25 -5.47 -32.49 -59.71
CA ARG A 25 -4.89 -33.84 -59.76
C ARG A 25 -3.40 -33.87 -60.03
N ARG A 26 -2.88 -32.87 -60.76
CA ARG A 26 -1.45 -32.72 -61.08
C ARG A 26 -0.55 -32.52 -59.85
N TYR A 27 -1.10 -32.13 -58.71
CA TYR A 27 -0.38 -31.99 -57.45
C TYR A 27 -0.55 -33.20 -56.52
N HIS A 28 -1.35 -34.21 -56.89
CA HIS A 28 -1.65 -35.35 -56.03
C HIS A 28 -0.40 -36.22 -55.82
N LEU A 29 -0.11 -36.54 -54.57
CA LEU A 29 0.90 -37.50 -54.17
C LEU A 29 0.28 -38.42 -53.12
N ALA A 30 0.21 -39.72 -53.40
CA ALA A 30 -0.37 -40.66 -52.45
C ALA A 30 0.55 -40.85 -51.24
N ALA A 31 0.00 -40.79 -50.03
CA ALA A 31 0.77 -40.91 -48.78
C ALA A 31 1.56 -42.23 -48.71
N GLU A 32 1.01 -43.32 -49.26
CA GLU A 32 1.70 -44.61 -49.38
C GLU A 32 3.02 -44.52 -50.16
N GLU A 33 3.13 -43.65 -51.16
CA GLU A 33 4.36 -43.49 -51.95
C GLU A 33 5.48 -42.85 -51.13
N LEU A 34 5.14 -42.04 -50.13
CA LEU A 34 6.11 -41.49 -49.18
C LEU A 34 6.67 -42.57 -48.24
N LEU A 35 5.88 -43.62 -47.98
CA LEU A 35 6.21 -44.72 -47.07
C LEU A 35 6.91 -45.89 -47.77
N LYS A 36 6.67 -46.11 -49.08
CA LYS A 36 7.27 -47.21 -49.87
C LYS A 36 8.79 -47.37 -49.64
N PRO A 37 9.61 -46.30 -49.67
CA PRO A 37 11.05 -46.46 -49.46
C PRO A 37 11.45 -46.84 -48.02
N LEU A 38 10.57 -46.65 -47.03
CA LEU A 38 10.78 -47.04 -45.63
C LEU A 38 10.37 -48.50 -45.39
N LEU A 39 9.38 -48.99 -46.12
CA LEU A 39 8.85 -50.36 -46.02
C LEU A 39 9.64 -51.36 -46.87
N GLU A 40 10.17 -50.93 -48.02
CA GLU A 40 10.92 -51.76 -48.96
C GLU A 40 12.31 -51.15 -49.24
N PRO A 41 13.33 -51.45 -48.42
CA PRO A 41 14.70 -51.03 -48.68
C PRO A 41 15.29 -51.80 -49.87
N GLY A 42 14.87 -51.49 -51.10
CA GLY A 42 15.41 -52.10 -52.32
C GLY A 42 14.63 -51.93 -53.62
N SER A 43 13.36 -51.50 -53.61
CA SER A 43 12.57 -51.34 -54.84
C SER A 43 12.74 -49.93 -55.42
N GLY A 44 13.40 -49.84 -56.58
CA GLY A 44 13.59 -48.59 -57.31
C GLY A 44 12.25 -48.05 -57.84
N GLY A 45 11.80 -46.91 -57.33
CA GLY A 45 10.65 -46.17 -57.83
C GLY A 45 10.71 -44.68 -57.48
N LEU A 46 11.03 -43.86 -58.48
CA LEU A 46 10.98 -42.39 -58.61
C LEU A 46 10.68 -41.53 -57.36
N LEU A 47 11.73 -41.19 -56.61
CA LEU A 47 12.10 -39.81 -56.25
C LEU A 47 13.51 -39.84 -55.64
N ARG A 48 14.41 -39.00 -56.16
CA ARG A 48 15.83 -38.94 -55.77
C ARG A 48 15.97 -38.62 -54.27
N TRP A 49 16.15 -39.65 -53.44
CA TRP A 49 16.70 -39.49 -52.11
C TRP A 49 18.10 -38.91 -52.28
N ARG A 50 18.30 -37.63 -51.96
CA ARG A 50 19.63 -37.01 -51.95
C ARG A 50 20.43 -37.66 -50.82
N LYS A 51 21.03 -38.81 -51.09
CA LYS A 51 22.13 -39.39 -50.28
C LYS A 51 23.33 -38.47 -50.42
N GLN A 52 23.37 -37.42 -49.61
CA GLN A 52 24.62 -36.72 -49.32
C GLN A 52 25.23 -37.47 -48.14
N ALA A 53 26.38 -38.12 -48.36
CA ALA A 53 27.00 -39.12 -47.49
C ALA A 53 27.44 -38.62 -46.10
N SER A 54 26.98 -37.46 -45.64
CA SER A 54 27.28 -36.86 -44.34
C SER A 54 26.05 -36.37 -43.57
N ASN A 55 24.84 -36.39 -44.17
CA ASN A 55 23.61 -35.87 -43.56
C ASN A 55 22.58 -36.99 -43.43
N ALA A 56 21.83 -36.98 -42.33
CA ALA A 56 20.76 -37.94 -42.09
C ALA A 56 19.68 -37.87 -43.20
N PRO A 57 19.00 -38.99 -43.52
CA PRO A 57 18.07 -39.06 -44.63
C PRO A 57 16.90 -38.07 -44.46
N ILE A 58 16.62 -37.28 -45.50
CA ILE A 58 15.52 -36.29 -45.51
C ILE A 58 14.47 -36.75 -46.52
N VAL A 59 13.23 -36.88 -46.06
CA VAL A 59 12.05 -37.03 -46.92
C VAL A 59 11.50 -35.64 -47.20
N ALA A 60 11.90 -35.05 -48.32
CA ALA A 60 11.49 -33.71 -48.72
C ALA A 60 10.39 -33.77 -49.78
N VAL A 61 9.26 -33.11 -49.50
CA VAL A 61 8.11 -33.02 -50.40
C VAL A 61 7.74 -31.55 -50.54
N GLU A 62 7.58 -31.10 -51.79
CA GLU A 62 7.35 -29.70 -52.10
C GLU A 62 6.20 -29.56 -53.12
N ASN A 63 5.31 -28.59 -52.91
CA ASN A 63 4.19 -28.26 -53.81
C ASN A 63 3.27 -29.46 -54.12
N ALA A 64 2.83 -30.20 -53.09
CA ALA A 64 2.02 -31.41 -53.27
C ALA A 64 0.72 -31.39 -52.43
N TYR A 65 -0.33 -32.02 -52.97
CA TYR A 65 -1.52 -32.43 -52.26
C TYR A 65 -1.39 -33.90 -51.85
N ILE A 66 -1.20 -34.15 -50.56
CA ILE A 66 -0.99 -35.49 -50.02
C ILE A 66 -2.35 -36.16 -49.84
N THR A 67 -2.64 -37.16 -50.68
CA THR A 67 -3.88 -37.93 -50.64
C THR A 67 -3.72 -39.21 -49.83
N GLY A 68 -4.79 -39.65 -49.15
CA GLY A 68 -4.74 -40.76 -48.20
C GLY A 68 -4.11 -40.38 -46.86
N ARG A 69 -3.97 -41.36 -45.96
CA ARG A 69 -3.46 -41.16 -44.59
C ARG A 69 -1.94 -41.34 -44.55
N LEU A 70 -1.22 -40.31 -44.12
CA LEU A 70 0.19 -40.43 -43.76
C LEU A 70 0.27 -41.02 -42.35
N ASP A 71 0.28 -42.36 -42.26
CA ASP A 71 0.36 -43.10 -41.00
C ASP A 71 1.80 -43.56 -40.73
N LEU A 72 2.41 -42.93 -39.73
CA LEU A 72 3.73 -43.24 -39.20
C LEU A 72 3.62 -43.71 -37.74
N ARG A 73 2.44 -44.19 -37.31
CA ARG A 73 2.22 -44.57 -35.91
C ARG A 73 3.17 -45.68 -35.47
N GLY A 74 3.84 -45.46 -34.34
CA GLY A 74 4.81 -46.40 -33.79
C GLY A 74 6.06 -46.63 -34.66
N ALA A 75 6.24 -45.87 -35.75
CA ALA A 75 7.38 -46.03 -36.64
C ALA A 75 8.68 -45.59 -35.94
N ASP A 76 9.77 -46.33 -36.10
CA ASP A 76 11.11 -45.96 -35.62
C ASP A 76 12.00 -45.71 -36.83
N VAL A 77 12.06 -44.46 -37.28
CA VAL A 77 12.72 -44.06 -38.54
C VAL A 77 13.63 -42.86 -38.32
N GLU A 78 14.93 -43.01 -38.60
CA GLU A 78 15.90 -41.94 -38.40
C GLU A 78 15.92 -40.89 -39.53
N CYS A 79 14.75 -40.52 -40.06
CA CYS A 79 14.61 -39.57 -41.16
C CYS A 79 13.91 -38.28 -40.74
N LEU A 80 14.31 -37.17 -41.39
CA LEU A 80 13.69 -35.85 -41.25
C LEU A 80 12.60 -35.71 -42.32
N PHE A 81 11.35 -35.55 -41.90
CA PHE A 81 10.26 -35.26 -42.82
C PHE A 81 10.12 -33.75 -43.02
N ARG A 82 10.17 -33.29 -44.27
CA ARG A 82 10.08 -31.87 -44.64
C ARG A 82 9.05 -31.67 -45.74
N PHE A 83 7.98 -30.96 -45.42
CA PHE A 83 6.91 -30.57 -46.33
C PHE A 83 6.93 -29.06 -46.54
N GLU A 84 6.97 -28.61 -47.80
CA GLU A 84 6.90 -27.19 -48.16
C GLU A 84 5.81 -26.91 -49.20
N ASN A 85 4.94 -25.94 -48.91
CA ASN A 85 3.78 -25.60 -49.75
C ASN A 85 2.86 -26.81 -50.04
N CYS A 86 2.66 -27.68 -49.04
CA CYS A 86 1.83 -28.88 -49.18
C CYS A 86 0.44 -28.73 -48.54
N ARG A 87 -0.56 -29.44 -49.07
CA ARG A 87 -1.89 -29.61 -48.46
C ARG A 87 -2.13 -31.09 -48.17
N PHE A 88 -2.78 -31.41 -47.05
CA PHE A 88 -3.07 -32.80 -46.66
C PHE A 88 -4.57 -33.08 -46.73
N GLU A 89 -4.94 -34.26 -47.22
CA GLU A 89 -6.32 -34.75 -47.20
C GLU A 89 -6.74 -35.20 -45.80
N HIS A 90 -5.87 -35.95 -45.12
CA HIS A 90 -6.08 -36.46 -43.75
C HIS A 90 -5.00 -35.96 -42.78
N PRO A 91 -5.30 -35.92 -41.46
CA PRO A 91 -4.31 -35.52 -40.47
C PRO A 91 -3.10 -36.46 -40.50
N PRO A 92 -1.85 -35.93 -40.65
CA PRO A 92 -0.66 -36.75 -40.45
C PRO A 92 -0.66 -37.37 -39.06
N ASP A 93 -0.43 -38.69 -38.99
CA ASP A 93 -0.41 -39.46 -37.76
C ASP A 93 1.01 -39.96 -37.48
N VAL A 94 1.67 -39.32 -36.52
CA VAL A 94 3.01 -39.66 -36.02
C VAL A 94 2.95 -40.08 -34.54
N ARG A 95 1.80 -40.59 -34.09
CA ARG A 95 1.64 -41.05 -32.71
C ARG A 95 2.65 -42.15 -32.37
N GLU A 96 3.30 -42.06 -31.23
CA GLU A 96 4.28 -43.05 -30.75
C GLU A 96 5.50 -43.25 -31.69
N ALA A 97 5.65 -42.41 -32.73
CA ALA A 97 6.75 -42.52 -33.66
C ALA A 97 8.06 -42.01 -33.04
N LYS A 98 9.20 -42.56 -33.47
CA LYS A 98 10.53 -42.00 -33.24
C LYS A 98 11.09 -41.55 -34.58
N ILE A 99 11.31 -40.24 -34.71
CA ILE A 99 11.76 -39.62 -35.96
C ILE A 99 12.95 -38.71 -35.72
N LEU A 100 13.71 -38.40 -36.78
CA LEU A 100 14.76 -37.39 -36.66
C LEU A 100 14.17 -36.00 -36.50
N GLY A 101 13.10 -35.66 -37.22
CA GLY A 101 12.43 -34.36 -37.10
C GLY A 101 11.24 -34.24 -38.04
N LEU A 102 10.43 -33.21 -37.83
CA LEU A 102 9.20 -32.98 -38.59
C LEU A 102 9.05 -31.49 -38.91
N VAL A 103 9.03 -31.15 -40.19
CA VAL A 103 8.98 -29.76 -40.64
C VAL A 103 7.88 -29.58 -41.66
N PHE A 104 6.94 -28.70 -41.36
CA PHE A 104 5.93 -28.18 -42.26
C PHE A 104 6.18 -26.68 -42.45
N ARG A 105 6.24 -26.24 -43.71
CA ARG A 105 6.42 -24.84 -44.06
C ARG A 105 5.39 -24.43 -45.09
N ARG A 106 4.59 -23.42 -44.77
CA ARG A 106 3.50 -22.94 -45.62
C ARG A 106 2.54 -24.09 -46.00
N CYS A 107 2.20 -24.97 -45.07
CA CYS A 107 1.32 -26.11 -45.34
C CYS A 107 -0.10 -25.90 -44.80
N TRP A 108 -1.08 -26.56 -45.41
CA TRP A 108 -2.43 -26.71 -44.85
C TRP A 108 -2.63 -28.14 -44.32
N LEU A 109 -3.03 -28.26 -43.06
CA LEU A 109 -3.21 -29.53 -42.35
C LEU A 109 -4.65 -29.61 -41.79
N PRO A 110 -5.36 -30.72 -41.97
CA PRO A 110 -6.65 -30.94 -41.30
C PRO A 110 -6.51 -31.31 -39.81
N GLY A 111 -5.27 -31.48 -39.34
CA GLY A 111 -4.88 -31.81 -37.97
C GLY A 111 -3.46 -32.36 -37.93
N LEU A 112 -2.88 -32.56 -36.75
CA LEU A 112 -1.60 -33.25 -36.54
C LEU A 112 -1.69 -34.14 -35.29
N LYS A 113 -1.62 -35.46 -35.48
CA LYS A 113 -1.67 -36.43 -34.38
C LYS A 113 -0.25 -36.85 -34.01
N ALA A 114 0.27 -36.35 -32.89
CA ALA A 114 1.65 -36.54 -32.47
C ALA A 114 1.79 -36.89 -30.96
N ARG A 115 0.76 -37.53 -30.39
CA ARG A 115 0.81 -38.05 -29.02
C ARG A 115 1.96 -39.05 -28.88
N ASN A 116 2.75 -38.96 -27.81
CA ASN A 116 3.92 -39.81 -27.56
C ASN A 116 5.00 -39.76 -28.67
N LEU A 117 5.00 -38.75 -29.54
CA LEU A 117 6.04 -38.58 -30.56
C LEU A 117 7.40 -38.37 -29.89
N ARG A 118 8.45 -39.02 -30.39
CA ARG A 118 9.85 -38.72 -30.05
C ARG A 118 10.57 -38.16 -31.27
N SER A 119 11.01 -36.92 -31.17
CA SER A 119 11.76 -36.23 -32.24
C SER A 119 13.16 -35.90 -31.74
N ARG A 120 14.20 -36.38 -32.43
CA ARG A 120 15.61 -36.04 -32.12
C ARG A 120 16.01 -34.62 -32.51
N ASN A 121 15.16 -33.93 -33.26
CA ASN A 121 15.34 -32.56 -33.72
C ASN A 121 14.01 -31.81 -33.59
N ASP A 122 13.90 -30.65 -34.22
CA ASP A 122 12.74 -29.78 -34.10
C ASP A 122 11.47 -30.37 -34.72
N VAL A 123 10.34 -30.00 -34.13
CA VAL A 123 9.01 -30.12 -34.73
C VAL A 123 8.56 -28.71 -35.12
N ARG A 124 8.49 -28.42 -36.42
CA ARG A 124 8.28 -27.07 -36.95
C ARG A 124 7.03 -26.99 -37.81
N LEU A 125 6.10 -26.12 -37.46
CA LEU A 125 5.02 -25.63 -38.31
C LEU A 125 5.23 -24.13 -38.50
N ILE A 126 5.71 -23.73 -39.67
CA ILE A 126 6.05 -22.33 -39.97
C ILE A 126 5.12 -21.82 -41.08
N ARG A 127 4.33 -20.79 -40.75
CA ARG A 127 3.33 -20.22 -41.69
C ARG A 127 2.30 -21.25 -42.15
N CYS A 128 1.97 -22.21 -41.30
CA CYS A 128 0.99 -23.24 -41.63
C CYS A 128 -0.43 -22.80 -41.25
N VAL A 129 -1.43 -23.46 -41.82
CA VAL A 129 -2.83 -23.38 -41.40
C VAL A 129 -3.25 -24.77 -40.98
N VAL A 130 -3.69 -24.92 -39.73
CA VAL A 130 -4.26 -26.16 -39.20
C VAL A 130 -5.74 -25.92 -38.95
N GLN A 131 -6.61 -26.60 -39.67
CA GLN A 131 -8.05 -26.37 -39.58
C GLN A 131 -8.80 -27.70 -39.53
N VAL A 132 -9.46 -27.98 -38.42
CA VAL A 132 -10.22 -29.21 -38.23
C VAL A 132 -11.62 -29.02 -38.81
N LEU A 133 -11.97 -29.79 -39.85
CA LEU A 133 -13.28 -29.70 -40.49
C LEU A 133 -14.37 -30.43 -39.67
N PRO A 134 -15.55 -29.83 -39.47
CA PRO A 134 -16.69 -30.49 -38.81
C PRO A 134 -17.10 -31.78 -39.53
N GLY A 135 -17.35 -32.86 -38.78
CA GLY A 135 -17.86 -34.12 -39.34
C GLY A 135 -16.80 -35.05 -39.97
N SER A 136 -15.51 -34.81 -39.73
CA SER A 136 -14.48 -35.81 -40.03
C SER A 136 -14.58 -36.98 -39.04
N ASP A 137 -14.68 -38.23 -39.53
CA ASP A 137 -14.71 -39.48 -38.73
C ASP A 137 -13.45 -39.70 -37.86
N ASP A 138 -12.47 -38.79 -37.93
CA ASP A 138 -11.21 -38.85 -37.21
C ASP A 138 -11.29 -38.45 -35.74
N GLY A 139 -12.48 -38.03 -35.25
CA GLY A 139 -12.74 -37.63 -33.87
C GLY A 139 -12.85 -38.78 -32.85
N GLU A 140 -12.88 -40.04 -33.27
CA GLU A 140 -13.02 -41.18 -32.36
C GLU A 140 -11.66 -41.81 -32.00
N THR A 141 -11.07 -41.34 -30.90
CA THR A 141 -10.18 -42.19 -30.10
C THR A 141 -10.79 -42.38 -28.71
N ALA A 142 -11.95 -43.04 -28.68
CA ALA A 142 -12.50 -43.57 -27.44
C ALA A 142 -11.72 -44.84 -27.05
N VAL A 143 -11.05 -44.81 -25.90
CA VAL A 143 -10.77 -46.03 -25.15
C VAL A 143 -12.08 -46.40 -24.46
N GLN A 144 -12.77 -47.43 -24.93
CA GLN A 144 -13.99 -47.94 -24.31
C GLN A 144 -13.61 -48.71 -23.04
N ARG A 145 -13.94 -48.19 -21.85
CA ARG A 145 -13.94 -48.97 -20.60
C ARG A 145 -15.30 -48.79 -19.89
N GLY A 146 -16.15 -49.82 -19.96
CA GLY A 146 -17.36 -49.95 -19.14
C GLY A 146 -18.62 -49.20 -19.62
N ASP A 147 -19.67 -49.30 -18.80
CA ASP A 147 -21.06 -48.84 -19.08
C ASP A 147 -21.31 -47.35 -18.78
N THR A 148 -20.34 -46.64 -18.21
CA THR A 148 -20.37 -45.18 -18.17
C THR A 148 -19.80 -44.65 -19.47
N ARG A 149 -20.66 -44.11 -20.34
CA ARG A 149 -20.24 -43.24 -21.45
C ARG A 149 -19.54 -42.01 -20.89
N GLU A 150 -18.26 -42.11 -20.53
CA GLU A 150 -17.38 -40.94 -20.57
C GLU A 150 -17.36 -40.49 -22.03
N ARG A 151 -18.04 -39.36 -22.28
CA ARG A 151 -18.04 -38.71 -23.59
C ARG A 151 -16.57 -38.40 -23.91
N GLY A 152 -15.96 -39.16 -24.82
CA GLY A 152 -14.54 -39.05 -25.16
C GLY A 152 -14.14 -37.59 -25.38
N VAL A 153 -13.22 -37.07 -24.57
CA VAL A 153 -12.83 -35.66 -24.64
C VAL A 153 -11.88 -35.48 -25.84
N PRO A 154 -12.17 -34.55 -26.77
CA PRO A 154 -11.99 -34.70 -28.22
C PRO A 154 -10.57 -34.44 -28.74
N ASP A 155 -10.26 -34.94 -29.93
CA ASP A 155 -9.00 -34.73 -30.66
C ASP A 155 -8.61 -33.24 -30.69
N ALA A 156 -7.33 -32.92 -30.46
CA ALA A 156 -6.84 -31.55 -30.61
C ALA A 156 -6.40 -31.32 -32.06
N ALA A 157 -6.51 -30.09 -32.57
CA ALA A 157 -6.04 -29.79 -33.93
C ALA A 157 -4.55 -30.10 -34.08
N ILE A 158 -3.76 -29.81 -33.04
CA ILE A 158 -2.39 -30.30 -32.87
C ILE A 158 -2.29 -31.02 -31.54
N ASN A 159 -2.02 -32.33 -31.56
CA ASN A 159 -1.89 -33.15 -30.36
C ASN A 159 -0.43 -33.59 -30.16
N LEU A 160 0.25 -32.98 -29.18
CA LEU A 160 1.64 -33.23 -28.75
C LEU A 160 1.69 -33.79 -27.32
N THR A 161 0.58 -34.33 -26.80
CA THR A 161 0.54 -34.91 -25.45
C THR A 161 1.62 -35.97 -25.27
N ASP A 162 2.38 -35.88 -24.18
CA ASP A 162 3.49 -36.80 -23.85
C ASP A 162 4.60 -36.91 -24.91
N ALA A 163 4.65 -35.99 -25.89
CA ALA A 163 5.73 -35.98 -26.86
C ALA A 163 7.05 -35.51 -26.22
N VAL A 164 8.17 -35.96 -26.80
CA VAL A 164 9.54 -35.56 -26.43
C VAL A 164 10.23 -35.03 -27.66
N VAL A 165 10.68 -33.78 -27.61
CA VAL A 165 11.37 -33.09 -28.69
C VAL A 165 12.74 -32.65 -28.18
N GLU A 166 13.80 -33.30 -28.66
CA GLU A 166 15.19 -32.96 -28.30
C GLU A 166 15.64 -31.63 -28.93
N GLY A 167 14.93 -31.16 -29.96
CA GLY A 167 15.07 -29.82 -30.51
C GLY A 167 14.08 -28.83 -29.88
N SER A 168 13.58 -27.92 -30.72
CA SER A 168 12.56 -26.92 -30.42
C SER A 168 11.23 -27.25 -31.10
N VAL A 169 10.14 -26.79 -30.50
CA VAL A 169 8.83 -26.76 -31.16
C VAL A 169 8.59 -25.37 -31.71
N VAL A 170 8.41 -25.24 -33.02
CA VAL A 170 8.27 -23.95 -33.69
C VAL A 170 6.91 -23.84 -34.34
N LEU A 171 6.10 -22.85 -33.93
CA LEU A 171 4.75 -22.57 -34.42
C LEU A 171 4.64 -21.17 -35.05
N THR A 172 5.77 -20.59 -35.43
CA THR A 172 5.88 -19.21 -35.94
C THR A 172 4.92 -18.94 -37.12
N ARG A 173 4.06 -17.94 -36.95
CA ARG A 173 3.03 -17.49 -37.92
C ARG A 173 2.07 -18.60 -38.35
N THR A 174 1.90 -19.63 -37.54
CA THR A 174 0.92 -20.69 -37.80
C THR A 174 -0.44 -20.29 -37.26
N ALA A 175 -1.48 -20.53 -38.04
CA ALA A 175 -2.88 -20.35 -37.64
C ALA A 175 -3.50 -21.71 -37.34
N VAL A 176 -4.15 -21.84 -36.19
CA VAL A 176 -4.82 -23.06 -35.76
C VAL A 176 -6.29 -22.74 -35.46
N ASP A 177 -7.21 -23.34 -36.19
CA ASP A 177 -8.64 -23.06 -36.13
C ASP A 177 -9.39 -24.31 -35.64
N TYR A 178 -9.77 -24.29 -34.35
CA TYR A 178 -10.61 -25.31 -33.72
C TYR A 178 -11.42 -24.75 -32.53
N PRO A 179 -12.39 -23.86 -32.78
CA PRO A 179 -13.08 -23.07 -31.74
C PRO A 179 -13.92 -23.92 -30.77
N GLN A 180 -14.33 -25.13 -31.15
CA GLN A 180 -15.11 -26.02 -30.29
C GLN A 180 -14.26 -26.91 -29.37
N GLY A 181 -12.93 -26.81 -29.44
CA GLY A 181 -12.06 -27.68 -28.66
C GLY A 181 -10.66 -27.11 -28.41
N ARG A 182 -9.68 -28.02 -28.36
CA ARG A 182 -8.28 -27.70 -28.06
C ARG A 182 -7.53 -27.46 -29.37
N ALA A 183 -7.22 -26.19 -29.66
CA ALA A 183 -6.38 -25.84 -30.80
C ALA A 183 -5.03 -26.57 -30.70
N ILE A 184 -4.41 -26.52 -29.52
CA ILE A 184 -3.16 -27.22 -29.25
C ILE A 184 -3.28 -27.94 -27.92
N GLN A 185 -2.97 -29.23 -27.91
CA GLN A 185 -2.86 -30.02 -26.70
C GLN A 185 -1.45 -30.57 -26.58
N ALA A 186 -0.71 -30.10 -25.57
CA ALA A 186 0.67 -30.48 -25.29
C ALA A 186 0.87 -30.76 -23.79
N ASP A 187 -0.11 -31.42 -23.16
CA ASP A 187 0.02 -31.87 -21.78
C ASP A 187 1.30 -32.72 -21.64
N ARG A 188 2.15 -32.38 -20.67
CA ARG A 188 3.42 -33.06 -20.37
C ARG A 188 4.40 -33.16 -21.55
N LEU A 189 4.27 -32.29 -22.56
CA LEU A 189 5.28 -32.16 -23.61
C LEU A 189 6.65 -31.81 -23.01
N ILE A 190 7.69 -32.53 -23.43
CA ILE A 190 9.08 -32.26 -23.06
C ILE A 190 9.81 -31.70 -24.27
N ILE A 191 10.41 -30.53 -24.12
CA ILE A 191 11.21 -29.84 -25.14
C ILE A 191 12.59 -29.61 -24.54
N ALA A 192 13.67 -30.08 -25.17
CA ALA A 192 15.01 -29.74 -24.69
C ALA A 192 15.42 -28.32 -25.11
N GLY A 193 15.01 -27.89 -26.31
CA GLY A 193 15.14 -26.51 -26.81
C GLY A 193 14.02 -25.59 -26.32
N ALA A 194 13.44 -24.79 -27.22
CA ALA A 194 12.44 -23.77 -26.91
C ALA A 194 11.08 -24.04 -27.57
N LEU A 195 10.02 -23.43 -27.05
CA LEU A 195 8.72 -23.31 -27.72
C LEU A 195 8.61 -21.93 -28.36
N LEU A 196 8.64 -21.85 -29.69
CA LEU A 196 8.69 -20.60 -30.45
C LEU A 196 7.39 -20.41 -31.25
N ALA A 197 6.45 -19.64 -30.73
CA ALA A 197 5.11 -19.41 -31.28
C ALA A 197 4.88 -17.94 -31.69
N TYR A 198 5.90 -17.31 -32.28
CA TYR A 198 5.85 -15.93 -32.76
C TYR A 198 4.67 -15.68 -33.71
N ARG A 199 3.84 -14.66 -33.44
CA ARG A 199 2.65 -14.32 -34.25
C ARG A 199 1.76 -15.52 -34.58
N MET A 200 1.73 -16.53 -33.70
CA MET A 200 0.79 -17.64 -33.81
C MET A 200 -0.63 -17.11 -33.61
N GLN A 201 -1.60 -17.71 -34.29
CA GLN A 201 -3.02 -17.38 -34.12
C GLN A 201 -3.77 -18.66 -33.78
N THR A 202 -4.59 -18.64 -32.73
CA THR A 202 -5.39 -19.80 -32.35
C THR A 202 -6.83 -19.42 -32.05
N GLU A 203 -7.76 -20.17 -32.61
CA GLU A 203 -9.16 -20.23 -32.18
C GLU A 203 -9.36 -21.59 -31.47
N GLY A 204 -9.67 -21.55 -30.18
CA GLY A 204 -9.69 -22.72 -29.29
C GLY A 204 -8.56 -22.69 -28.24
N GLU A 205 -8.63 -23.62 -27.28
CA GLU A 205 -7.71 -23.67 -26.13
C GLU A 205 -6.29 -24.07 -26.54
N VAL A 206 -5.28 -23.34 -26.05
CA VAL A 206 -3.88 -23.78 -26.04
C VAL A 206 -3.56 -24.39 -24.67
N ARG A 207 -3.32 -25.70 -24.64
CA ARG A 207 -3.20 -26.48 -23.41
C ARG A 207 -1.80 -27.07 -23.25
N LEU A 208 -1.04 -26.57 -22.28
CA LEU A 208 0.33 -26.96 -21.92
C LEU A 208 0.54 -27.43 -20.44
N PRO A 209 -0.43 -28.03 -19.72
CA PRO A 209 -0.22 -28.47 -18.33
C PRO A 209 0.96 -29.41 -18.16
N GLY A 210 1.81 -29.12 -17.17
CA GLY A 210 3.00 -29.92 -16.88
C GLY A 210 4.04 -29.98 -17.99
N MET A 211 3.92 -29.14 -19.05
CA MET A 211 4.93 -29.02 -20.10
C MET A 211 6.28 -28.63 -19.49
N ARG A 212 7.37 -29.19 -20.02
CA ARG A 212 8.75 -28.86 -19.61
C ARG A 212 9.55 -28.42 -20.82
N THR A 213 10.21 -27.27 -20.73
CA THR A 213 11.12 -26.77 -21.77
C THR A 213 12.47 -26.40 -21.18
N GLY A 214 13.57 -26.71 -21.87
CA GLY A 214 14.91 -26.28 -21.47
C GLY A 214 15.20 -24.82 -21.79
N GLY A 215 14.60 -24.29 -22.85
CA GLY A 215 14.69 -22.90 -23.28
C GLY A 215 13.43 -22.08 -23.04
N ASN A 216 13.34 -20.94 -23.71
CA ASN A 216 12.24 -19.99 -23.60
C ASN A 216 10.92 -20.54 -24.17
N VAL A 217 9.80 -20.04 -23.66
CA VAL A 217 8.50 -20.09 -24.34
C VAL A 217 8.19 -18.70 -24.87
N ASN A 218 8.04 -18.55 -26.18
CA ASN A 218 7.82 -17.25 -26.81
C ASN A 218 6.50 -17.23 -27.58
N PHE A 219 5.58 -16.36 -27.14
CA PHE A 219 4.32 -16.01 -27.77
C PHE A 219 4.30 -14.55 -28.25
N SER A 220 5.45 -13.91 -28.48
CA SER A 220 5.50 -12.50 -28.88
C SER A 220 4.68 -12.25 -30.16
N GLY A 221 3.74 -11.31 -30.09
CA GLY A 221 2.77 -10.99 -31.14
C GLY A 221 1.72 -12.06 -31.45
N ALA A 222 1.64 -13.14 -30.66
CA ALA A 222 0.63 -14.18 -30.85
C ALA A 222 -0.76 -13.70 -30.41
N LYS A 223 -1.81 -14.29 -31.00
CA LYS A 223 -3.21 -14.03 -30.69
C LYS A 223 -3.90 -15.32 -30.30
N LEU A 224 -4.29 -15.44 -29.04
CA LEU A 224 -4.97 -16.63 -28.51
C LEU A 224 -6.43 -16.29 -28.24
N ARG A 225 -7.37 -16.98 -28.87
CA ARG A 225 -8.82 -16.76 -28.70
C ARG A 225 -9.51 -18.03 -28.22
N ASN A 226 -10.10 -17.94 -27.04
CA ASN A 226 -11.07 -18.87 -26.47
C ASN A 226 -11.92 -18.12 -25.42
N PRO A 227 -12.85 -17.25 -25.86
CA PRO A 227 -13.53 -16.27 -25.00
C PRO A 227 -14.27 -16.90 -23.81
N ASP A 228 -14.98 -18.00 -24.06
CA ASP A 228 -15.77 -18.76 -23.08
C ASP A 228 -14.93 -19.70 -22.20
N GLY A 229 -13.60 -19.59 -22.24
CA GLY A 229 -12.69 -20.61 -21.73
C GLY A 229 -11.28 -20.13 -21.41
N PHE A 230 -10.36 -21.09 -21.35
CA PHE A 230 -8.93 -20.81 -21.25
C PHE A 230 -8.37 -20.50 -22.64
N ALA A 231 -7.86 -19.29 -22.84
CA ALA A 231 -7.05 -19.00 -24.03
C ALA A 231 -5.71 -19.77 -23.96
N LEU A 232 -5.15 -19.88 -22.75
CA LEU A 232 -3.94 -20.64 -22.45
C LEU A 232 -4.07 -21.32 -21.08
N ASP A 233 -3.93 -22.63 -21.02
CA ASP A 233 -3.79 -23.39 -19.77
C ASP A 233 -2.35 -23.94 -19.67
N GLY A 234 -1.54 -23.33 -18.81
CA GLY A 234 -0.15 -23.69 -18.54
C GLY A 234 0.07 -24.19 -17.11
N ASN A 235 -0.96 -24.75 -16.47
CA ASN A 235 -0.89 -25.21 -15.09
C ASN A 235 0.32 -26.13 -14.84
N GLY A 236 1.19 -25.73 -13.91
CA GLY A 236 2.37 -26.51 -13.51
C GLY A 236 3.45 -26.63 -14.59
N ALA A 237 3.41 -25.82 -15.65
CA ALA A 237 4.47 -25.81 -16.66
C ALA A 237 5.83 -25.41 -16.04
N HIS A 238 6.91 -25.94 -16.58
CA HIS A 238 8.29 -25.63 -16.19
C HIS A 238 9.03 -25.06 -17.40
N ILE A 239 9.44 -23.80 -17.30
CA ILE A 239 10.15 -23.09 -18.35
C ILE A 239 11.59 -22.84 -17.91
N GLY A 240 12.54 -23.51 -18.58
CA GLY A 240 13.96 -23.42 -18.28
C GLY A 240 14.60 -22.07 -18.61
N GLY A 241 13.93 -21.27 -19.46
CA GLY A 241 14.26 -19.86 -19.72
C GLY A 241 13.13 -18.92 -19.30
N SER A 242 12.78 -17.97 -20.17
CA SER A 242 11.71 -16.97 -19.94
C SER A 242 10.40 -17.31 -20.65
N LEU A 243 9.28 -16.85 -20.10
CA LEU A 243 7.99 -16.77 -20.79
C LEU A 243 7.84 -15.38 -21.40
N LEU A 244 7.80 -15.30 -22.72
CA LEU A 244 7.79 -14.03 -23.47
C LEU A 244 6.44 -13.86 -24.19
N CYS A 245 5.62 -12.96 -23.69
CA CYS A 245 4.30 -12.61 -24.21
C CYS A 245 4.23 -11.09 -24.47
N GLU A 246 5.16 -10.60 -25.29
CA GLU A 246 5.35 -9.17 -25.55
C GLU A 246 5.06 -8.79 -27.02
N VAL A 247 5.38 -7.54 -27.38
CA VAL A 247 5.35 -7.08 -28.76
C VAL A 247 6.39 -7.83 -29.59
N ASP A 248 6.00 -8.28 -30.79
CA ASP A 248 6.95 -8.94 -31.67
C ASP A 248 8.06 -8.00 -32.19
N ASN A 249 9.16 -8.59 -32.66
CA ASN A 249 10.30 -7.87 -33.23
C ASN A 249 10.35 -7.93 -34.77
N TYR A 250 9.24 -8.25 -35.44
CA TYR A 250 9.22 -8.41 -36.89
C TYR A 250 8.88 -7.11 -37.62
N GLY A 251 9.75 -6.71 -38.56
CA GLY A 251 9.50 -5.59 -39.47
C GLY A 251 9.63 -4.22 -38.82
N ALA A 252 9.13 -3.20 -39.51
CA ALA A 252 9.12 -1.82 -39.01
C ALA A 252 8.24 -1.69 -37.76
N ALA A 253 8.55 -0.75 -36.87
CA ALA A 253 7.85 -0.57 -35.60
C ALA A 253 6.33 -0.40 -35.74
N SER A 254 5.86 0.24 -36.83
CA SER A 254 4.45 0.42 -37.15
C SER A 254 3.68 -0.86 -37.47
N THR A 255 4.38 -1.97 -37.72
CA THR A 255 3.79 -3.27 -38.13
C THR A 255 3.93 -4.35 -37.06
N ARG A 256 4.52 -4.01 -35.91
CA ARG A 256 4.67 -4.92 -34.77
C ARG A 256 3.32 -5.10 -34.09
N GLN A 257 3.08 -6.30 -33.58
CA GLN A 257 1.83 -6.66 -32.92
C GLN A 257 2.12 -7.05 -31.47
N PRO A 258 1.30 -6.59 -30.50
CA PRO A 258 1.36 -7.09 -29.14
C PRO A 258 0.86 -8.53 -29.08
N PHE A 259 1.28 -9.25 -28.04
CA PHE A 259 0.60 -10.47 -27.64
C PHE A 259 -0.82 -10.13 -27.17
N SER A 260 -1.82 -10.90 -27.62
CA SER A 260 -3.19 -10.76 -27.12
C SER A 260 -3.83 -12.10 -26.78
N ALA A 261 -4.60 -12.11 -25.70
CA ALA A 261 -5.38 -13.25 -25.24
C ALA A 261 -6.81 -12.83 -24.96
N HIS A 262 -7.76 -13.42 -25.67
CA HIS A 262 -9.18 -13.32 -25.39
C HIS A 262 -9.65 -14.64 -24.79
N GLY A 263 -9.95 -14.63 -23.51
CA GLY A 263 -10.13 -15.79 -22.66
C GLY A 263 -9.15 -15.75 -21.49
N VAL A 264 -9.29 -16.68 -20.57
CA VAL A 264 -8.49 -16.69 -19.34
C VAL A 264 -7.08 -17.23 -19.62
N LEU A 265 -6.04 -16.53 -19.14
CA LEU A 265 -4.68 -17.08 -19.03
C LEU A 265 -4.52 -17.82 -17.70
N HIS A 266 -4.65 -19.14 -17.73
CA HIS A 266 -4.58 -20.00 -16.56
C HIS A 266 -3.19 -20.61 -16.40
N LEU A 267 -2.35 -20.00 -15.58
CA LEU A 267 -0.94 -20.37 -15.41
C LEU A 267 -0.54 -20.73 -13.96
N PRO A 268 -1.40 -21.33 -13.11
CA PRO A 268 -1.04 -21.55 -11.71
C PRO A 268 0.11 -22.54 -11.56
N SER A 269 0.89 -22.40 -10.50
CA SER A 269 2.00 -23.28 -10.11
C SER A 269 3.10 -23.41 -11.17
N MET A 270 3.13 -22.51 -12.16
CA MET A 270 4.17 -22.48 -13.18
C MET A 270 5.52 -22.09 -12.57
N ARG A 271 6.59 -22.74 -13.05
CA ARG A 271 7.98 -22.42 -12.71
C ARG A 271 8.70 -21.84 -13.92
N VAL A 272 9.40 -20.73 -13.72
CA VAL A 272 10.15 -20.03 -14.77
C VAL A 272 11.52 -19.64 -14.22
N ASN A 273 12.59 -20.16 -14.81
CA ASN A 273 13.95 -19.86 -14.35
C ASN A 273 14.45 -18.47 -14.81
N GLY A 274 13.82 -17.92 -15.86
CA GLY A 274 14.06 -16.57 -16.34
C GLY A 274 12.96 -15.61 -15.90
N ASP A 275 12.55 -14.75 -16.82
CA ASP A 275 11.53 -13.72 -16.61
C ASP A 275 10.16 -14.18 -17.16
N ILE A 276 9.09 -13.61 -16.61
CA ILE A 276 7.76 -13.60 -17.23
C ILE A 276 7.53 -12.19 -17.77
N VAL A 277 7.35 -12.04 -19.08
CA VAL A 277 7.23 -10.75 -19.76
C VAL A 277 5.88 -10.65 -20.47
N LEU A 278 5.04 -9.70 -20.05
CA LEU A 278 3.76 -9.35 -20.68
C LEU A 278 3.71 -7.85 -21.05
N ARG A 279 4.84 -7.30 -21.52
CA ARG A 279 4.93 -5.89 -21.91
C ARG A 279 4.00 -5.58 -23.07
N ALA A 280 3.18 -4.54 -22.90
CA ALA A 280 2.15 -4.10 -23.85
C ALA A 280 1.16 -5.19 -24.28
N ALA A 281 1.01 -6.27 -23.50
CA ALA A 281 0.06 -7.32 -23.82
C ALA A 281 -1.39 -6.84 -23.67
N GLU A 282 -2.29 -7.47 -24.42
CA GLU A 282 -3.73 -7.22 -24.33
C GLU A 282 -4.44 -8.46 -23.80
N LEU A 283 -4.92 -8.39 -22.56
CA LEU A 283 -5.62 -9.49 -21.89
C LEU A 283 -7.10 -9.14 -21.74
N GLN A 284 -7.98 -10.00 -22.23
CA GLN A 284 -9.42 -9.78 -22.17
C GLN A 284 -10.13 -11.06 -21.73
N SER A 285 -10.80 -11.01 -20.58
CA SER A 285 -11.68 -12.07 -20.09
C SER A 285 -13.14 -11.63 -20.13
N GLU A 286 -14.05 -12.52 -20.52
CA GLU A 286 -15.48 -12.20 -20.62
C GLU A 286 -16.13 -12.09 -19.22
N GLN A 287 -16.31 -10.86 -18.76
CA GLN A 287 -16.74 -10.55 -17.38
C GLN A 287 -18.21 -10.90 -17.05
N GLN A 288 -18.95 -11.44 -18.00
CA GLN A 288 -20.35 -11.85 -17.85
C GLN A 288 -20.60 -13.26 -18.43
N GLY A 289 -19.53 -13.95 -18.82
CA GLY A 289 -19.61 -15.26 -19.48
C GLY A 289 -19.89 -16.39 -18.51
N ARG A 290 -19.99 -17.62 -19.02
CA ARG A 290 -20.08 -18.80 -18.16
C ARG A 290 -18.77 -18.98 -17.38
N ILE A 291 -18.86 -19.28 -16.08
CA ILE A 291 -17.67 -19.61 -15.29
C ILE A 291 -16.99 -20.85 -15.89
N VAL A 292 -15.75 -20.65 -16.34
CA VAL A 292 -14.94 -21.64 -17.08
C VAL A 292 -14.57 -22.84 -16.21
N VAL A 293 -14.26 -22.58 -14.94
CA VAL A 293 -13.75 -23.59 -14.00
C VAL A 293 -14.84 -23.99 -13.02
N ASP A 294 -15.20 -25.28 -12.99
CA ASP A 294 -16.22 -25.76 -12.05
C ASP A 294 -15.84 -25.51 -10.58
N ALA A 295 -14.54 -25.58 -10.24
CA ALA A 295 -14.05 -25.23 -8.91
C ALA A 295 -14.28 -23.74 -8.54
N TRP A 296 -14.54 -22.87 -9.53
CA TRP A 296 -14.92 -21.47 -9.31
C TRP A 296 -16.43 -21.25 -9.29
N LYS A 297 -17.23 -22.28 -9.60
CA LYS A 297 -18.68 -22.30 -9.32
C LYS A 297 -18.89 -22.59 -7.83
N SER A 298 -18.31 -21.74 -7.01
CA SER A 298 -18.43 -21.78 -5.56
C SER A 298 -19.44 -20.74 -5.10
N SER A 299 -20.12 -20.99 -3.98
CA SER A 299 -20.82 -19.94 -3.23
C SER A 299 -19.85 -19.08 -2.40
N ASP A 300 -18.54 -19.38 -2.47
CA ASP A 300 -17.50 -18.63 -1.78
C ASP A 300 -17.36 -17.22 -2.38
N PRO A 301 -17.63 -16.18 -1.58
CA PRO A 301 -17.55 -14.79 -2.00
C PRO A 301 -16.17 -14.32 -2.49
N TYR A 302 -15.12 -15.05 -2.13
CA TYR A 302 -13.75 -14.68 -2.43
C TYR A 302 -13.21 -15.29 -3.72
N VAL A 303 -14.01 -16.08 -4.44
CA VAL A 303 -13.62 -16.62 -5.75
C VAL A 303 -13.83 -15.55 -6.81
N ASP A 304 -12.80 -15.32 -7.63
CA ASP A 304 -12.90 -14.48 -8.80
C ASP A 304 -13.38 -15.32 -10.00
N PRO A 305 -14.59 -15.08 -10.52
CA PRO A 305 -15.17 -15.92 -11.56
C PRO A 305 -14.54 -15.72 -12.96
N TRP A 306 -13.98 -14.54 -13.25
CA TRP A 306 -13.48 -14.18 -14.61
C TRP A 306 -12.14 -13.44 -14.59
N PRO A 307 -11.07 -14.04 -14.04
CA PRO A 307 -9.73 -13.46 -14.09
C PRO A 307 -9.24 -13.32 -15.53
N ALA A 308 -8.46 -12.29 -15.82
CA ALA A 308 -7.70 -12.20 -17.07
C ALA A 308 -6.43 -13.06 -17.01
N LEU A 309 -5.79 -13.11 -15.83
CA LEU A 309 -4.56 -13.86 -15.57
C LEU A 309 -4.61 -14.53 -14.20
N VAL A 310 -4.32 -15.83 -14.18
CA VAL A 310 -4.14 -16.62 -12.95
C VAL A 310 -2.70 -17.11 -12.88
N GLY A 311 -1.89 -16.41 -12.10
CA GLY A 311 -0.50 -16.71 -11.79
C GLY A 311 -0.26 -17.12 -10.34
N ASP A 312 -1.21 -17.83 -9.73
CA ASP A 312 -1.07 -18.29 -8.35
C ASP A 312 0.09 -19.24 -8.19
N ARG A 313 0.80 -19.13 -7.06
CA ARG A 313 1.90 -20.03 -6.69
C ARG A 313 2.99 -20.10 -7.76
N TRP A 314 3.13 -19.04 -8.55
CA TRP A 314 4.26 -18.88 -9.45
C TRP A 314 5.58 -18.98 -8.69
N GLN A 315 6.57 -19.59 -9.34
CA GLN A 315 7.96 -19.57 -8.90
C GLN A 315 8.76 -19.05 -10.08
N VAL A 316 9.13 -17.77 -10.00
CA VAL A 316 9.88 -17.07 -11.03
C VAL A 316 11.20 -16.67 -10.43
N ASP A 317 12.31 -17.14 -10.98
CA ASP A 317 13.63 -16.79 -10.47
C ASP A 317 14.03 -15.35 -10.89
N GLY A 318 13.56 -14.91 -12.07
CA GLY A 318 13.74 -13.55 -12.58
C GLY A 318 12.57 -12.61 -12.24
N ASN A 319 12.35 -11.65 -13.14
CA ASN A 319 11.35 -10.60 -13.01
C ASN A 319 9.98 -11.03 -13.54
N VAL A 320 8.94 -10.38 -13.04
CA VAL A 320 7.60 -10.42 -13.63
C VAL A 320 7.28 -9.02 -14.15
N GLU A 321 7.19 -8.90 -15.47
CA GLU A 321 7.06 -7.64 -16.16
C GLU A 321 5.67 -7.50 -16.81
N LEU A 322 4.79 -6.81 -16.09
CA LEU A 322 3.43 -6.45 -16.46
C LEU A 322 3.37 -4.96 -16.83
N SER A 323 4.39 -4.44 -17.52
CA SER A 323 4.62 -3.00 -17.73
C SER A 323 4.33 -2.53 -19.16
N ASP A 324 4.58 -1.24 -19.39
CA ASP A 324 4.72 -0.63 -20.72
C ASP A 324 3.46 -0.73 -21.59
N GLY A 325 2.31 -0.41 -21.00
CA GLY A 325 1.04 -0.38 -21.73
C GLY A 325 0.28 -1.69 -21.75
N LEU A 326 0.61 -2.65 -20.88
CA LEU A 326 -0.26 -3.79 -20.60
C LEU A 326 -1.69 -3.29 -20.36
N SER A 327 -2.66 -3.86 -21.08
CA SER A 327 -4.08 -3.59 -20.90
C SER A 327 -4.78 -4.89 -20.52
N ALA A 328 -5.39 -4.92 -19.34
CA ALA A 328 -6.12 -6.08 -18.83
C ALA A 328 -7.57 -5.73 -18.51
N VAL A 329 -8.50 -6.54 -19.05
CA VAL A 329 -9.91 -6.54 -18.68
C VAL A 329 -10.21 -7.83 -17.92
N GLY A 330 -10.41 -7.70 -16.61
CA GLY A 330 -10.45 -8.81 -15.65
C GLY A 330 -9.29 -8.74 -14.67
N THR A 331 -9.40 -9.49 -13.57
CA THR A 331 -8.41 -9.50 -12.49
C THR A 331 -7.07 -10.07 -12.94
N LEU A 332 -5.99 -9.48 -12.44
CA LEU A 332 -4.66 -10.07 -12.45
C LEU A 332 -4.37 -10.68 -11.07
N ARG A 333 -4.27 -12.01 -11.00
CA ARG A 333 -4.16 -12.73 -9.74
C ARG A 333 -2.85 -13.50 -9.67
N MET A 334 -2.05 -13.24 -8.65
CA MET A 334 -0.79 -13.93 -8.39
C MET A 334 -0.66 -14.15 -6.88
N ILE A 335 -1.54 -14.99 -6.32
CA ILE A 335 -1.56 -15.28 -4.86
C ILE A 335 -0.45 -16.27 -4.54
N ASN A 336 0.25 -16.06 -3.42
CA ASN A 336 1.34 -16.92 -2.95
C ASN A 336 2.45 -17.14 -4.00
N ALA A 337 2.64 -16.15 -4.89
CA ALA A 337 3.70 -16.18 -5.89
C ALA A 337 5.05 -15.84 -5.25
N LYS A 338 6.11 -16.46 -5.75
CA LYS A 338 7.51 -16.16 -5.41
C LYS A 338 8.19 -15.59 -6.65
N ILE A 339 8.62 -14.35 -6.55
CA ILE A 339 9.31 -13.61 -7.60
C ILE A 339 10.72 -13.30 -7.09
N GLY A 340 11.73 -13.85 -7.75
CA GLY A 340 13.14 -13.70 -7.41
C GLY A 340 13.72 -12.36 -7.85
N GLY A 341 13.10 -11.70 -8.84
CA GLY A 341 13.41 -10.34 -9.27
C GLY A 341 12.36 -9.31 -8.85
N THR A 342 12.17 -8.32 -9.70
CA THR A 342 11.24 -7.19 -9.54
C THR A 342 9.86 -7.55 -10.12
N LEU A 343 8.79 -7.08 -9.47
CA LEU A 343 7.45 -7.05 -10.06
C LEU A 343 7.20 -5.65 -10.64
N ARG A 344 7.09 -5.55 -11.98
CA ARG A 344 6.85 -4.28 -12.69
C ARG A 344 5.43 -4.20 -13.21
N LEU A 345 4.72 -3.14 -12.82
CA LEU A 345 3.35 -2.77 -13.24
C LEU A 345 3.33 -1.36 -13.86
N ALA A 346 4.50 -0.83 -14.21
CA ALA A 346 4.64 0.54 -14.67
C ALA A 346 3.81 0.80 -15.94
N ARG A 347 2.97 1.83 -15.91
CA ARG A 347 2.05 2.22 -17.01
C ARG A 347 1.08 1.13 -17.46
N ALA A 348 0.80 0.14 -16.62
CA ALA A 348 -0.26 -0.83 -16.89
C ALA A 348 -1.64 -0.20 -16.68
N ARG A 349 -2.64 -0.70 -17.41
CA ARG A 349 -4.06 -0.37 -17.23
C ARG A 349 -4.83 -1.64 -16.91
N ILE A 350 -5.43 -1.70 -15.73
CA ILE A 350 -6.22 -2.87 -15.29
C ILE A 350 -7.65 -2.41 -15.02
N THR A 351 -8.61 -3.03 -15.70
CA THR A 351 -10.03 -2.68 -15.60
C THR A 351 -10.83 -3.91 -15.18
N VAL A 352 -11.59 -3.78 -14.10
CA VAL A 352 -12.61 -4.76 -13.70
C VAL A 352 -13.95 -4.05 -13.56
N PRO A 353 -15.07 -4.67 -13.97
CA PRO A 353 -16.38 -4.12 -13.72
C PRO A 353 -16.64 -3.97 -12.22
N ARG A 354 -17.27 -2.86 -11.83
CA ARG A 354 -17.63 -2.62 -10.43
C ARG A 354 -18.71 -3.60 -9.99
N GLY A 355 -18.49 -4.30 -8.88
CA GLY A 355 -19.46 -5.24 -8.32
C GLY A 355 -20.65 -4.51 -7.69
N SER A 356 -21.87 -4.92 -8.05
CA SER A 356 -23.13 -4.34 -7.55
C SER A 356 -23.68 -5.05 -6.31
N VAL A 357 -23.43 -6.35 -6.17
CA VAL A 357 -23.93 -7.19 -5.06
C VAL A 357 -22.74 -7.66 -4.22
N GLU A 358 -22.86 -7.60 -2.90
CA GLU A 358 -21.86 -8.18 -1.99
C GLU A 358 -22.00 -9.71 -2.01
N PRO A 359 -20.91 -10.46 -2.17
CA PRO A 359 -19.51 -10.05 -2.25
C PRO A 359 -19.10 -9.37 -3.56
N TYR A 360 -18.31 -8.30 -3.47
CA TYR A 360 -17.89 -7.57 -4.66
C TYR A 360 -16.75 -8.31 -5.39
N TYR A 361 -16.98 -8.67 -6.65
CA TYR A 361 -15.99 -9.29 -7.54
C TYR A 361 -15.14 -8.27 -8.31
N ASP A 362 -14.84 -7.12 -7.69
CA ASP A 362 -14.14 -5.99 -8.34
C ASP A 362 -12.70 -5.84 -7.84
N ARG A 363 -11.96 -6.96 -7.79
CA ARG A 363 -10.51 -6.94 -7.52
C ARG A 363 -9.75 -6.77 -8.83
N ALA A 364 -8.98 -5.71 -8.96
CA ALA A 364 -8.17 -5.49 -10.16
C ALA A 364 -6.86 -6.29 -10.09
N LEU A 365 -6.18 -6.25 -8.95
CA LEU A 365 -4.92 -6.95 -8.73
C LEU A 365 -4.93 -7.63 -7.36
N HIS A 366 -4.53 -8.90 -7.31
CA HIS A 366 -4.52 -9.68 -6.08
C HIS A 366 -3.19 -10.44 -5.93
N LEU A 367 -2.41 -10.02 -4.93
CA LEU A 367 -1.04 -10.47 -4.65
C LEU A 367 -0.89 -11.12 -3.27
N ASP A 368 -1.97 -11.47 -2.57
CA ASP A 368 -1.88 -11.88 -1.17
C ASP A 368 -0.86 -13.02 -0.93
N GLY A 369 -0.08 -12.89 0.14
CA GLY A 369 0.93 -13.86 0.54
C GLY A 369 2.14 -13.97 -0.39
N SER A 370 2.22 -13.13 -1.43
CA SER A 370 3.32 -13.18 -2.40
C SER A 370 4.61 -12.56 -1.88
N GLN A 371 5.73 -13.09 -2.37
CA GLN A 371 7.08 -12.71 -1.99
C GLN A 371 7.81 -12.17 -3.22
N ILE A 372 8.32 -10.95 -3.10
CA ILE A 372 9.08 -10.24 -4.13
C ILE A 372 10.47 -9.97 -3.56
N SER A 373 11.49 -10.56 -4.18
CA SER A 373 12.85 -10.54 -3.65
C SER A 373 13.62 -9.27 -3.98
N SER A 374 13.10 -8.44 -4.89
CA SER A 374 13.60 -7.11 -5.24
C SER A 374 12.50 -6.06 -5.00
N ASP A 375 12.36 -5.09 -5.91
CA ASP A 375 11.40 -4.00 -5.86
C ASP A 375 10.00 -4.38 -6.41
N LEU A 376 8.99 -3.62 -6.00
CA LEU A 376 7.68 -3.55 -6.65
C LEU A 376 7.54 -2.15 -7.27
N GLU A 377 7.50 -2.09 -8.60
CA GLU A 377 7.43 -0.85 -9.36
C GLU A 377 6.06 -0.69 -10.01
N ALA A 378 5.30 0.34 -9.66
CA ALA A 378 3.95 0.60 -10.16
C ALA A 378 3.78 2.02 -10.73
N THR A 379 4.87 2.72 -11.06
CA THR A 379 4.80 4.10 -11.55
C THR A 379 3.92 4.24 -12.79
N GLY A 380 2.94 5.14 -12.72
CA GLY A 380 1.96 5.39 -13.78
C GLY A 380 0.90 4.28 -13.94
N LEU A 381 0.78 3.35 -13.01
CA LEU A 381 -0.30 2.35 -12.98
C LEU A 381 -1.67 3.04 -12.95
N GLU A 382 -2.59 2.57 -13.80
CA GLU A 382 -3.96 3.06 -13.86
C GLU A 382 -4.96 1.92 -13.61
N ILE A 383 -5.82 2.12 -12.61
CA ILE A 383 -6.93 1.23 -12.28
C ILE A 383 -8.20 2.07 -12.25
N PRO A 384 -8.93 2.14 -13.37
CA PRO A 384 -10.15 2.95 -13.48
C PRO A 384 -11.28 2.46 -12.57
N SER A 385 -11.27 1.17 -12.22
CA SER A 385 -12.16 0.58 -11.24
C SER A 385 -11.54 -0.69 -10.68
N GLY A 386 -11.57 -0.83 -9.35
CA GLY A 386 -11.28 -2.09 -8.65
C GLY A 386 -10.27 -1.96 -7.51
N GLN A 387 -10.21 -3.00 -6.69
CA GLN A 387 -9.33 -3.09 -5.52
C GLN A 387 -7.96 -3.66 -5.87
N LEU A 388 -6.91 -3.07 -5.29
CA LEU A 388 -5.58 -3.63 -5.18
C LEU A 388 -5.43 -4.33 -3.83
N ARG A 389 -5.21 -5.65 -3.84
CA ARG A 389 -5.14 -6.46 -2.62
C ARG A 389 -3.76 -7.10 -2.48
N MET A 390 -3.09 -6.78 -1.38
CA MET A 390 -1.68 -7.08 -1.12
C MET A 390 -1.47 -7.44 0.36
N ALA A 391 -2.38 -8.23 0.93
CA ALA A 391 -2.26 -8.65 2.31
C ALA A 391 -1.12 -9.65 2.48
N ASP A 392 -0.34 -9.51 3.57
CA ASP A 392 0.77 -10.41 3.89
C ASP A 392 1.83 -10.53 2.78
N VAL A 393 1.95 -9.50 1.94
CA VAL A 393 2.97 -9.42 0.88
C VAL A 393 4.32 -9.06 1.51
N THR A 394 5.39 -9.69 1.04
CA THR A 394 6.76 -9.33 1.42
C THR A 394 7.52 -8.77 0.22
N VAL A 395 8.04 -7.56 0.34
CA VAL A 395 8.93 -6.91 -0.65
C VAL A 395 10.29 -6.70 0.02
N ARG A 396 11.33 -7.31 -0.53
CA ARG A 396 12.71 -7.21 -0.01
C ARG A 396 13.45 -5.95 -0.47
N GLY A 397 12.99 -5.31 -1.53
CA GLY A 397 13.44 -3.99 -1.96
C GLY A 397 12.47 -2.90 -1.50
N ASN A 398 12.15 -2.00 -2.43
CA ASN A 398 11.28 -0.86 -2.27
C ASN A 398 9.94 -1.10 -2.96
N LEU A 399 8.90 -0.43 -2.47
CA LEU A 399 7.65 -0.24 -3.21
C LEU A 399 7.65 1.17 -3.78
N LEU A 400 7.61 1.29 -5.12
CA LEU A 400 7.71 2.55 -5.85
C LEU A 400 6.45 2.77 -6.69
N ALA A 401 5.61 3.72 -6.30
CA ALA A 401 4.36 4.06 -6.98
C ALA A 401 4.25 5.57 -7.20
N GLY A 402 4.84 6.06 -8.28
CA GLY A 402 4.71 7.46 -8.70
C GLY A 402 3.57 7.69 -9.66
N ARG A 403 2.83 8.80 -9.55
CA ARG A 403 1.82 9.24 -10.54
C ARG A 403 0.79 8.17 -10.87
N VAL A 404 0.39 7.38 -9.88
CA VAL A 404 -0.63 6.33 -10.05
C VAL A 404 -2.03 6.92 -10.00
N ARG A 405 -2.97 6.29 -10.71
CA ARG A 405 -4.40 6.64 -10.67
C ARG A 405 -5.21 5.42 -10.30
N LEU A 406 -5.69 5.38 -9.06
CA LEU A 406 -6.40 4.24 -8.51
C LEU A 406 -7.81 4.65 -8.13
N ARG A 407 -8.82 3.95 -8.64
CA ARG A 407 -10.23 4.30 -8.39
C ARG A 407 -11.02 3.11 -7.89
N HIS A 408 -11.52 3.25 -6.68
CA HIS A 408 -12.51 2.39 -6.05
C HIS A 408 -13.32 3.21 -5.03
N ALA A 409 -13.94 4.29 -5.53
CA ALA A 409 -14.66 5.26 -4.71
C ALA A 409 -15.62 4.61 -3.70
N GLU A 410 -15.62 5.12 -2.47
CA GLU A 410 -16.42 4.68 -1.32
C GLU A 410 -16.12 3.25 -0.84
N ARG A 411 -15.02 2.65 -1.30
CA ARG A 411 -14.53 1.33 -0.91
C ARG A 411 -13.01 1.35 -0.72
N ASP A 412 -12.45 0.21 -0.31
CA ASP A 412 -11.00 0.05 -0.18
C ASP A 412 -10.35 -0.10 -1.56
N VAL A 413 -9.59 0.90 -1.98
CA VAL A 413 -8.86 0.87 -3.26
C VAL A 413 -7.52 0.15 -3.14
N LEU A 414 -6.79 0.32 -2.03
CA LEU A 414 -5.59 -0.44 -1.71
C LEU A 414 -5.71 -1.05 -0.31
N SER A 415 -5.58 -2.37 -0.23
CA SER A 415 -5.50 -3.12 1.03
C SER A 415 -4.18 -3.89 1.11
N ALA A 416 -3.19 -3.32 1.79
CA ALA A 416 -1.87 -3.91 1.99
C ALA A 416 -1.62 -4.28 3.47
N ARG A 417 -2.61 -4.91 4.09
CA ARG A 417 -2.56 -5.23 5.53
C ARG A 417 -1.42 -6.20 5.85
N ARG A 418 -0.65 -5.92 6.90
CA ARG A 418 0.49 -6.75 7.33
C ARG A 418 1.54 -6.98 6.23
N MET A 419 1.64 -6.07 5.28
CA MET A 419 2.71 -6.10 4.28
C MET A 419 4.04 -5.74 4.94
N THR A 420 5.13 -6.36 4.50
CA THR A 420 6.50 -6.00 4.92
C THR A 420 7.28 -5.48 3.71
N VAL A 421 7.92 -4.32 3.87
CA VAL A 421 8.81 -3.71 2.87
C VAL A 421 10.17 -3.48 3.54
N ALA A 422 11.23 -4.11 3.07
CA ALA A 422 12.54 -3.96 3.72
C ALA A 422 13.18 -2.59 3.43
N GLY A 423 12.98 -2.06 2.23
CA GLY A 423 13.40 -0.71 1.84
C GLY A 423 12.33 0.33 2.19
N ASN A 424 12.00 1.19 1.23
CA ASN A 424 11.05 2.27 1.41
C ASN A 424 9.70 1.99 0.71
N PHE A 425 8.64 2.59 1.24
CA PHE A 425 7.31 2.63 0.61
C PHE A 425 7.09 4.05 0.07
N HIS A 426 7.10 4.21 -1.26
CA HIS A 426 6.96 5.50 -1.94
C HIS A 426 5.65 5.53 -2.72
N LEU A 427 4.79 6.49 -2.37
CA LEU A 427 3.62 6.88 -3.12
C LEU A 427 3.72 8.40 -3.35
N HIS A 428 4.03 8.83 -4.57
CA HIS A 428 4.21 10.25 -4.87
C HIS A 428 3.34 10.70 -6.03
N GLU A 429 2.75 11.90 -5.90
CA GLU A 429 1.89 12.53 -6.91
C GLU A 429 0.74 11.60 -7.36
N ALA A 430 0.20 10.79 -6.45
CA ALA A 430 -0.83 9.81 -6.74
C ALA A 430 -2.24 10.41 -6.63
N THR A 431 -3.17 9.93 -7.45
CA THR A 431 -4.61 10.24 -7.36
C THR A 431 -5.37 8.98 -6.99
N ILE A 432 -6.01 9.01 -5.83
CA ILE A 432 -6.64 7.85 -5.21
C ILE A 432 -8.09 8.20 -4.87
N GLU A 433 -9.04 7.51 -5.49
CA GLU A 433 -10.45 7.55 -5.09
C GLU A 433 -10.77 6.26 -4.32
N GLY A 434 -11.03 6.33 -3.02
CA GLY A 434 -11.21 5.19 -2.12
C GLY A 434 -10.26 5.23 -0.91
N THR A 435 -10.35 4.22 -0.04
CA THR A 435 -9.51 4.15 1.17
C THR A 435 -8.19 3.41 0.92
N LEU A 436 -7.09 4.02 1.40
CA LEU A 436 -5.76 3.42 1.48
C LEU A 436 -5.59 2.73 2.84
N ARG A 437 -5.54 1.39 2.87
CA ARG A 437 -5.36 0.61 4.11
C ARG A 437 -4.00 -0.06 4.18
N LEU A 438 -3.18 0.44 5.10
CA LEU A 438 -1.81 0.01 5.37
C LEU A 438 -1.66 -0.52 6.80
N GLN A 439 -2.72 -1.10 7.37
CA GLN A 439 -2.74 -1.55 8.75
C GLN A 439 -1.67 -2.60 9.04
N GLY A 440 -0.86 -2.38 10.08
CA GLY A 440 0.19 -3.29 10.50
C GLY A 440 1.30 -3.48 9.47
N VAL A 441 1.46 -2.54 8.54
CA VAL A 441 2.58 -2.56 7.59
C VAL A 441 3.88 -2.30 8.33
N GLU A 442 4.91 -3.06 7.99
CA GLU A 442 6.27 -2.88 8.52
C GLU A 442 7.20 -2.43 7.39
N VAL A 443 7.85 -1.29 7.56
CA VAL A 443 8.78 -0.70 6.59
C VAL A 443 10.15 -0.49 7.23
N GLY A 444 11.19 -1.10 6.68
CA GLY A 444 12.55 -0.97 7.21
C GLY A 444 13.15 0.44 7.00
N GLY A 445 12.80 1.09 5.90
CA GLY A 445 13.16 2.47 5.60
C GLY A 445 12.08 3.47 6.02
N SER A 446 11.54 4.21 5.05
CA SER A 446 10.55 5.26 5.25
C SER A 446 9.26 5.05 4.44
N VAL A 447 8.17 5.64 4.91
CA VAL A 447 6.89 5.75 4.19
C VAL A 447 6.72 7.18 3.70
N TYR A 448 6.58 7.35 2.38
CA TYR A 448 6.47 8.64 1.72
C TYR A 448 5.16 8.72 0.93
N LEU A 449 4.29 9.68 1.27
CA LEU A 449 2.99 9.96 0.63
C LEU A 449 2.96 11.37 0.03
N TYR A 450 3.98 11.73 -0.76
CA TYR A 450 4.16 13.09 -1.27
C TYR A 450 3.09 13.49 -2.29
N GLY A 451 2.49 14.68 -2.15
CA GLY A 451 1.57 15.24 -3.15
C GLY A 451 0.44 14.29 -3.54
N THR A 452 0.05 13.39 -2.65
CA THR A 452 -0.95 12.35 -2.93
C THR A 452 -2.33 12.86 -2.52
N ASP A 453 -3.30 12.73 -3.42
CA ASP A 453 -4.69 13.14 -3.23
C ASP A 453 -5.57 11.91 -3.02
N VAL A 454 -6.19 11.80 -1.83
CA VAL A 454 -7.00 10.64 -1.40
C VAL A 454 -8.43 11.09 -1.06
N THR A 455 -9.35 10.80 -1.97
CA THR A 455 -10.76 11.25 -1.95
C THR A 455 -11.74 10.08 -1.90
N LYS A 456 -13.01 10.36 -1.58
CA LYS A 456 -14.13 9.40 -1.54
C LYS A 456 -13.80 8.10 -0.76
N PRO A 457 -13.39 8.18 0.51
CA PRO A 457 -13.09 7.00 1.31
C PRO A 457 -14.31 6.16 1.60
N ALA A 458 -14.07 4.90 1.99
CA ALA A 458 -15.11 4.02 2.50
C ALA A 458 -15.67 4.53 3.83
N VAL A 459 -16.98 4.82 3.86
CA VAL A 459 -17.69 5.22 5.08
C VAL A 459 -18.16 3.98 5.82
N ARG A 460 -17.53 3.69 6.97
CA ARG A 460 -17.90 2.58 7.85
C ARG A 460 -18.78 3.07 9.00
N ASN A 461 -19.18 2.14 9.87
CA ASN A 461 -19.96 2.48 11.06
C ASN A 461 -19.18 3.34 12.07
N ARG A 462 -17.85 3.16 12.14
CA ARG A 462 -17.00 3.82 13.15
C ARG A 462 -15.95 4.77 12.58
N THR A 463 -15.69 4.73 11.27
CA THR A 463 -14.56 5.46 10.65
C THR A 463 -14.89 5.83 9.21
N SER A 464 -14.31 6.93 8.72
CA SER A 464 -14.34 7.34 7.31
C SER A 464 -12.96 7.76 6.80
N PHE A 465 -11.90 7.22 7.38
CA PHE A 465 -10.53 7.61 7.05
C PHE A 465 -10.16 7.34 5.59
N SER A 466 -9.51 8.33 4.96
CA SER A 466 -8.88 8.20 3.64
C SER A 466 -7.64 7.32 3.72
N VAL A 467 -6.83 7.50 4.76
CA VAL A 467 -5.59 6.74 4.97
C VAL A 467 -5.61 6.09 6.34
N ASP A 468 -5.39 4.77 6.38
CA ASP A 468 -5.35 3.96 7.60
C ASP A 468 -3.97 3.31 7.76
N LEU A 469 -3.12 3.96 8.55
CA LEU A 469 -1.76 3.61 8.96
C LEU A 469 -1.71 3.01 10.38
N ARG A 470 -2.81 2.44 10.87
CA ARG A 470 -2.84 1.86 12.22
C ARG A 470 -1.78 0.80 12.43
N THR A 471 -1.14 0.85 13.60
CA THR A 471 -0.11 -0.09 14.05
C THR A 471 1.04 -0.29 13.06
N VAL A 472 1.28 0.70 12.18
CA VAL A 472 2.39 0.71 11.23
C VAL A 472 3.71 0.91 11.97
N LYS A 473 4.76 0.21 11.55
CA LYS A 473 6.11 0.38 12.09
C LYS A 473 7.05 0.77 10.98
N VAL A 474 7.76 1.89 11.17
CA VAL A 474 8.68 2.43 10.17
C VAL A 474 10.04 2.69 10.81
N GLY A 475 11.11 2.20 10.18
CA GLY A 475 12.46 2.33 10.72
C GLY A 475 12.97 3.78 10.75
N ARG A 476 12.45 4.66 9.88
CA ARG A 476 12.87 6.06 9.78
C ARG A 476 11.68 7.03 9.82
N ASP A 477 11.17 7.44 8.65
CA ASP A 477 10.27 8.58 8.54
C ASP A 477 8.90 8.16 7.98
N ILE A 478 7.82 8.72 8.54
CA ILE A 478 6.48 8.73 7.93
C ILE A 478 6.21 10.16 7.47
N THR A 479 6.09 10.37 6.16
CA THR A 479 5.97 11.71 5.58
C THR A 479 4.75 11.81 4.69
N LEU A 480 3.85 12.73 5.01
CA LEU A 480 2.62 13.05 4.30
C LEU A 480 2.64 14.55 3.96
N THR A 481 3.48 14.93 3.00
CA THR A 481 3.76 16.34 2.68
C THR A 481 3.44 16.69 1.22
N SER A 482 3.55 17.96 0.87
CA SER A 482 3.44 18.38 -0.53
C SER A 482 4.58 17.85 -1.43
N ALA A 483 4.30 17.75 -2.72
CA ALA A 483 5.27 17.55 -3.79
C ALA A 483 5.25 18.80 -4.70
N GLY A 484 6.19 19.74 -4.49
CA GLY A 484 6.11 21.05 -5.11
C GLY A 484 4.85 21.80 -4.64
N GLU A 485 4.00 22.23 -5.58
CA GLU A 485 2.74 22.93 -5.30
C GLU A 485 1.58 21.99 -4.95
N GLN A 486 1.70 20.68 -5.18
CA GLN A 486 0.62 19.74 -4.91
C GLN A 486 0.67 19.26 -3.45
N PRO A 487 -0.32 19.59 -2.60
CA PRO A 487 -0.34 19.13 -1.21
C PRO A 487 -0.62 17.62 -1.13
N PHE A 488 -0.23 17.01 -0.01
CA PHE A 488 -0.89 15.78 0.42
C PHE A 488 -2.29 16.12 0.91
N HIS A 489 -3.32 15.50 0.35
CA HIS A 489 -4.72 15.76 0.69
C HIS A 489 -5.44 14.46 1.07
N ALA A 490 -6.07 14.46 2.25
CA ALA A 490 -6.86 13.34 2.75
C ALA A 490 -8.27 13.80 3.14
N GLU A 491 -9.25 13.56 2.25
CA GLU A 491 -10.62 14.08 2.38
C GLU A 491 -11.36 13.58 3.65
N GLY A 492 -11.18 12.31 4.02
CA GLY A 492 -11.77 11.71 5.21
C GLY A 492 -10.81 11.59 6.41
N GLY A 493 -9.63 12.19 6.31
CA GLY A 493 -8.63 12.20 7.37
C GLY A 493 -7.68 11.00 7.37
N VAL A 494 -6.78 10.99 8.34
CA VAL A 494 -5.72 10.00 8.52
C VAL A 494 -5.85 9.34 9.89
N ASN A 495 -5.79 8.01 9.92
CA ASN A 495 -5.67 7.24 11.16
C ASN A 495 -4.30 6.58 11.21
N MET A 496 -3.56 6.85 12.26
CA MET A 496 -2.25 6.28 12.53
C MET A 496 -2.13 5.81 13.98
N ASP A 497 -3.26 5.43 14.60
CA ASP A 497 -3.32 4.90 15.96
C ASP A 497 -2.33 3.74 16.17
N GLY A 498 -1.45 3.89 17.16
CA GLY A 498 -0.37 2.95 17.49
C GLY A 498 0.78 2.87 16.47
N ALA A 499 0.89 3.83 15.54
CA ALA A 499 1.99 3.87 14.58
C ALA A 499 3.31 4.32 15.24
N THR A 500 4.43 3.81 14.74
CA THR A 500 5.77 4.18 15.20
C THR A 500 6.69 4.52 14.04
N ALA A 501 7.46 5.59 14.18
CA ALA A 501 8.50 5.98 13.24
C ALA A 501 9.81 6.18 14.00
N GLY A 502 10.90 5.57 13.55
CA GLY A 502 12.18 5.65 14.26
C GLY A 502 12.77 7.06 14.35
N ARG A 503 12.36 7.98 13.46
CA ARG A 503 12.90 9.35 13.42
C ARG A 503 11.81 10.41 13.36
N ARG A 504 11.00 10.46 12.30
CA ARG A 504 10.11 11.62 12.09
C ARG A 504 8.74 11.25 11.58
N ILE A 505 7.73 11.98 12.05
CA ILE A 505 6.39 12.05 11.48
C ILE A 505 6.15 13.47 10.98
N ASP A 506 5.86 13.63 9.69
CA ASP A 506 5.84 14.92 9.01
C ASP A 506 4.57 15.12 8.19
N PHE A 507 3.81 16.15 8.56
CA PHE A 507 2.57 16.62 7.90
C PHE A 507 2.73 18.02 7.30
N SER A 508 3.97 18.45 7.05
CA SER A 508 4.25 19.78 6.49
C SER A 508 3.55 20.00 5.15
N GLY A 509 2.66 21.00 5.09
CA GLY A 509 1.89 21.31 3.90
C GLY A 509 0.74 20.35 3.60
N ALA A 510 0.37 19.49 4.55
CA ALA A 510 -0.77 18.58 4.41
C ALA A 510 -2.11 19.32 4.55
N VAL A 511 -3.13 18.81 3.84
CA VAL A 511 -4.53 19.21 3.95
C VAL A 511 -5.34 18.02 4.47
N LEU A 512 -5.96 18.16 5.63
CA LEU A 512 -6.65 17.08 6.33
C LEU A 512 -8.13 17.42 6.51
N GLY A 513 -8.99 16.63 5.86
CA GLY A 513 -10.44 16.74 5.98
C GLY A 513 -11.04 15.70 6.93
N SER A 514 -12.35 15.75 7.12
CA SER A 514 -13.15 14.70 7.76
C SER A 514 -14.58 14.76 7.26
N TYR A 515 -15.27 13.62 7.31
CA TYR A 515 -16.71 13.58 7.07
C TYR A 515 -17.46 13.89 8.36
N ASN A 516 -18.58 14.61 8.25
CA ASN A 516 -19.41 15.06 9.39
C ASN A 516 -19.84 13.95 10.35
N LYS A 517 -19.97 12.71 9.86
CA LYS A 517 -20.40 11.56 10.67
C LYS A 517 -19.41 11.22 11.79
N HIS A 518 -18.10 11.37 11.56
CA HIS A 518 -17.07 10.98 12.53
C HIS A 518 -16.28 12.20 13.04
N ALA A 519 -16.13 13.25 12.23
CA ALA A 519 -15.51 14.52 12.60
C ALA A 519 -14.07 14.42 13.16
N ILE A 520 -13.27 13.45 12.71
CA ILE A 520 -11.85 13.28 13.08
C ILE A 520 -11.00 13.38 11.82
N ALA A 521 -10.15 14.40 11.76
CA ALA A 521 -9.23 14.63 10.64
C ALA A 521 -7.90 13.89 10.81
N LEU A 522 -7.42 13.75 12.05
CA LEU A 522 -6.21 13.01 12.37
C LEU A 522 -6.40 12.25 13.68
N ASP A 523 -6.28 10.93 13.64
CA ASP A 523 -6.14 10.09 14.83
C ASP A 523 -4.70 9.59 14.93
N ALA A 524 -3.93 10.22 15.80
CA ALA A 524 -2.55 9.88 16.12
C ALA A 524 -2.42 9.45 17.58
N SER A 525 -3.43 8.72 18.08
CA SER A 525 -3.37 8.08 19.41
C SER A 525 -2.20 7.09 19.48
N ASP A 526 -1.49 7.04 20.61
CA ASP A 526 -0.42 6.08 20.88
C ASP A 526 0.74 6.08 19.86
N VAL A 527 0.92 7.21 19.15
CA VAL A 527 1.98 7.39 18.16
C VAL A 527 3.31 7.77 18.82
N GLY A 528 4.42 7.22 18.31
CA GLY A 528 5.77 7.54 18.78
C GLY A 528 6.76 7.83 17.65
N ALA A 529 7.54 8.91 17.78
CA ALA A 529 8.72 9.21 16.95
C ALA A 529 9.68 10.20 17.64
N ASP A 530 10.92 10.38 17.16
CA ASP A 530 11.80 11.42 17.71
C ASP A 530 11.28 12.84 17.41
N GLU A 531 10.77 13.07 16.20
CA GLU A 531 10.32 14.39 15.74
C GLU A 531 8.89 14.34 15.20
N PHE A 532 8.02 15.24 15.68
CA PHE A 532 6.72 15.54 15.07
C PHE A 532 6.78 16.91 14.37
N LEU A 533 6.51 16.94 13.06
CA LEU A 533 6.37 18.17 12.28
C LEU A 533 4.90 18.32 11.85
N LEU A 534 4.14 19.10 12.59
CA LEU A 534 2.69 19.27 12.44
C LEU A 534 2.35 20.60 11.76
N ASN A 535 3.08 20.96 10.69
CA ASN A 535 2.92 22.22 9.98
C ASN A 535 1.86 22.13 8.87
N LEU A 536 0.58 22.13 9.21
CA LEU A 536 -0.51 21.97 8.23
C LEU A 536 -0.62 23.17 7.27
N ALA A 537 -1.02 22.92 6.01
CA ALA A 537 -1.21 23.97 5.01
C ALA A 537 -2.40 24.89 5.36
N GLU A 538 -3.47 24.30 5.87
CA GLU A 538 -4.69 24.96 6.32
C GLU A 538 -5.24 24.25 7.58
N PRO A 539 -6.14 24.89 8.36
CA PRO A 539 -6.75 24.25 9.50
C PRO A 539 -7.49 22.96 9.12
N ALA A 540 -7.31 21.91 9.91
CA ALA A 540 -7.96 20.63 9.64
C ALA A 540 -9.49 20.71 9.82
N THR A 541 -10.23 20.14 8.87
CA THR A 541 -11.70 20.01 8.97
C THR A 541 -12.04 18.82 9.85
N GLY A 542 -12.24 19.04 11.15
CA GLY A 542 -12.48 17.99 12.14
C GLY A 542 -11.54 18.10 13.35
N SER A 543 -11.60 17.13 14.25
CA SER A 543 -10.73 17.09 15.42
C SER A 543 -9.40 16.40 15.14
N ILE A 544 -8.38 16.76 15.92
CA ILE A 544 -7.08 16.09 15.95
C ILE A 544 -6.91 15.39 17.29
N VAL A 545 -6.58 14.11 17.26
CA VAL A 545 -6.42 13.27 18.46
C VAL A 545 -4.96 12.85 18.61
N LEU A 546 -4.32 13.25 19.71
CA LEU A 546 -2.91 12.95 20.04
C LEU A 546 -2.77 12.26 21.41
N ARG A 547 -3.75 11.43 21.77
CA ARG A 547 -3.80 10.78 23.08
C ARG A 547 -2.61 9.84 23.26
N HIS A 548 -1.90 9.94 24.37
CA HIS A 548 -0.68 9.16 24.67
C HIS A 548 0.43 9.25 23.61
N ALA A 549 0.33 10.17 22.66
CA ALA A 549 1.36 10.34 21.65
C ALA A 549 2.61 10.97 22.29
N HIS A 550 3.79 10.61 21.79
CA HIS A 550 5.05 11.11 22.33
C HIS A 550 6.06 11.40 21.24
N CYS A 551 6.79 12.51 21.42
CA CYS A 551 7.95 12.84 20.61
C CYS A 551 9.05 13.51 21.44
N GLN A 552 10.28 13.60 20.91
CA GLN A 552 11.31 14.42 21.56
C GLN A 552 11.16 15.88 21.13
N THR A 553 11.06 16.12 19.83
CA THR A 553 10.95 17.48 19.26
C THR A 553 9.61 17.69 18.58
N LEU A 554 8.91 18.76 18.96
CA LEU A 554 7.67 19.21 18.33
C LEU A 554 7.90 20.48 17.50
N GLU A 555 7.53 20.45 16.23
CA GLU A 555 7.31 21.63 15.40
C GLU A 555 5.83 21.71 15.01
N ASP A 556 5.24 22.90 15.12
CA ASP A 556 3.84 23.15 14.81
C ASP A 556 3.64 24.58 14.28
N ASN A 557 2.44 24.84 13.74
CA ASN A 557 2.03 26.14 13.24
C ASN A 557 0.59 26.49 13.67
N ASP A 558 0.15 27.71 13.36
CA ASP A 558 -1.17 28.22 13.76
C ASP A 558 -2.32 27.37 13.20
N ASN A 559 -2.19 26.90 11.96
CA ASN A 559 -3.19 26.06 11.29
C ASN A 559 -3.47 24.77 12.06
N PHE A 560 -2.43 24.13 12.59
CA PHE A 560 -2.58 22.95 13.43
C PHE A 560 -3.42 23.24 14.68
N TRP A 561 -3.16 24.35 15.37
CA TRP A 561 -3.88 24.75 16.59
C TRP A 561 -5.32 25.24 16.35
N GLN A 562 -5.68 25.55 15.10
CA GLN A 562 -6.99 26.09 14.69
C GLN A 562 -7.92 25.03 14.09
N ALA A 563 -7.64 23.73 14.28
CA ALA A 563 -8.50 22.64 13.81
C ALA A 563 -9.97 22.84 14.26
N GLU A 564 -10.92 22.69 13.34
CA GLU A 564 -12.33 23.05 13.56
C GLU A 564 -12.99 22.25 14.69
N GLY A 565 -12.59 20.98 14.85
CA GLY A 565 -13.08 20.09 15.91
C GLY A 565 -12.28 20.14 17.20
N GLY A 566 -11.29 21.02 17.30
CA GLY A 566 -10.35 21.10 18.42
C GLY A 566 -9.33 19.95 18.45
N ILE A 567 -8.53 19.92 19.52
CA ILE A 567 -7.42 18.98 19.69
C ILE A 567 -7.52 18.26 21.03
N GLU A 568 -7.41 16.93 20.99
CA GLU A 568 -7.30 16.08 22.17
C GLU A 568 -5.83 15.79 22.48
N LEU A 569 -5.34 16.33 23.60
CA LEU A 569 -3.94 16.28 24.03
C LEU A 569 -3.74 15.47 25.32
N GLU A 570 -4.62 14.51 25.59
CA GLU A 570 -4.54 13.69 26.81
C GLU A 570 -3.25 12.87 26.82
N ASP A 571 -2.39 13.09 27.82
CA ASP A 571 -1.08 12.45 27.94
C ASP A 571 -0.15 12.61 26.72
N PHE A 572 -0.36 13.65 25.91
CA PHE A 572 0.58 14.02 24.85
C PHE A 572 1.88 14.56 25.44
N ARG A 573 3.03 14.02 25.02
CA ARG A 573 4.35 14.37 25.57
C ARG A 573 5.33 14.83 24.50
N TYR A 574 6.13 15.85 24.85
CA TYR A 574 7.22 16.38 24.03
C TYR A 574 8.31 17.01 24.90
N ASP A 575 9.58 16.77 24.55
CA ASP A 575 10.71 17.22 25.37
C ASP A 575 11.14 18.66 25.04
N VAL A 576 11.10 19.04 23.76
CA VAL A 576 11.57 20.34 23.27
C VAL A 576 10.71 20.83 22.10
N LEU A 577 10.57 22.15 21.96
CA LEU A 577 10.03 22.77 20.75
C LEU A 577 11.16 23.05 19.76
N LYS A 578 10.95 22.71 18.48
CA LYS A 578 11.95 22.98 17.45
C LYS A 578 12.32 24.46 17.33
N ARG A 579 11.33 25.34 17.57
CA ARG A 579 11.55 26.78 17.77
C ARG A 579 11.50 27.05 19.28
N PRO A 580 12.64 27.22 19.96
CA PRO A 580 12.66 27.46 21.39
C PRO A 580 12.05 28.83 21.72
N ILE A 581 11.48 28.95 22.92
CA ILE A 581 10.94 30.21 23.42
C ILE A 581 12.04 30.92 24.22
N ASP A 582 12.44 32.11 23.78
CA ASP A 582 13.45 32.93 24.45
C ASP A 582 13.03 33.23 25.90
N MET A 583 14.00 33.32 26.82
CA MET A 583 13.79 33.66 28.23
C MET A 583 13.09 35.00 28.42
N LYS A 584 13.24 35.95 27.47
CA LYS A 584 12.63 37.28 27.55
C LYS A 584 11.33 37.43 26.77
N ASP A 585 10.90 36.39 26.05
CA ASP A 585 9.73 36.45 25.19
C ASP A 585 8.44 36.03 25.92
N ASP A 586 7.98 36.91 26.80
CA ASP A 586 6.69 36.78 27.50
C ASP A 586 5.49 36.73 26.54
N ALA A 587 5.63 37.24 25.31
CA ALA A 587 4.55 37.25 24.33
C ALA A 587 4.35 35.85 23.74
N ALA A 588 5.44 35.17 23.35
CA ALA A 588 5.40 33.81 22.80
C ALA A 588 4.74 32.81 23.77
N VAL A 589 5.05 32.88 25.07
CA VAL A 589 4.43 31.97 26.05
C VAL A 589 2.95 32.28 26.25
N ARG A 590 2.56 33.55 26.29
CA ARG A 590 1.14 33.93 26.40
C ARG A 590 0.35 33.44 25.19
N ASP A 591 0.90 33.62 24.00
CA ASP A 591 0.28 33.14 22.76
C ASP A 591 0.13 31.62 22.77
N ARG A 592 1.16 30.88 23.19
CA ARG A 592 1.10 29.41 23.33
C ARG A 592 0.02 28.93 24.32
N ILE A 593 -0.11 29.61 25.46
CA ILE A 593 -1.15 29.31 26.45
C ILE A 593 -2.55 29.54 25.87
N GLU A 594 -2.73 30.61 25.09
CA GLU A 594 -4.02 30.94 24.48
C GLU A 594 -4.38 29.96 23.35
N ARG A 595 -3.41 29.55 22.53
CA ARG A 595 -3.60 28.47 21.54
C ARG A 595 -4.04 27.18 22.20
N LEU A 596 -3.33 26.73 23.25
CA LEU A 596 -3.70 25.53 24.01
C LEU A 596 -5.12 25.64 24.56
N ARG A 597 -5.49 26.79 25.13
CA ARG A 597 -6.83 27.04 25.68
C ARG A 597 -7.91 26.96 24.61
N THR A 598 -7.67 27.56 23.46
CA THR A 598 -8.65 27.67 22.37
C THR A 598 -8.82 26.35 21.64
N ALA A 599 -7.75 25.58 21.47
CA ALA A 599 -7.76 24.30 20.78
C ALA A 599 -8.45 23.18 21.58
N MET A 600 -8.42 23.21 22.91
CA MET A 600 -9.00 22.15 23.74
C MET A 600 -10.52 22.31 23.91
N ALA A 601 -11.25 21.21 23.73
CA ALA A 601 -12.66 21.12 24.12
C ALA A 601 -12.80 21.08 25.66
N GLY A 602 -12.91 22.27 26.26
CA GLY A 602 -13.05 22.44 27.70
C GLY A 602 -11.72 22.45 28.47
N TYR A 603 -11.80 22.67 29.78
CA TYR A 603 -10.61 22.77 30.63
C TYR A 603 -10.04 21.39 30.97
N ARG A 604 -8.81 21.12 30.52
CA ARG A 604 -8.01 19.95 30.91
C ARG A 604 -6.67 20.40 31.52
N PRO A 605 -6.27 19.90 32.71
CA PRO A 605 -5.05 20.35 33.38
C PRO A 605 -3.76 19.79 32.78
N GLY A 606 -3.77 18.56 32.24
CA GLY A 606 -2.58 17.83 31.80
C GLY A 606 -1.72 18.56 30.76
N PRO A 607 -2.30 19.11 29.67
CA PRO A 607 -1.51 19.82 28.65
C PRO A 607 -0.75 21.04 29.18
N TYR A 608 -1.27 21.72 30.22
CA TYR A 608 -0.55 22.81 30.88
C TYR A 608 0.61 22.30 31.74
N ASP A 609 0.47 21.14 32.37
CA ASP A 609 1.57 20.51 33.11
C ASP A 609 2.69 20.09 32.17
N GLN A 610 2.36 19.51 31.02
CA GLN A 610 3.33 19.17 29.99
C GLN A 610 4.10 20.39 29.50
N LEU A 611 3.41 21.49 29.16
CA LEU A 611 4.07 22.73 28.73
C LEU A 611 4.99 23.30 29.83
N ALA A 612 4.54 23.29 31.09
CA ALA A 612 5.33 23.77 32.21
C ALA A 612 6.55 22.88 32.49
N ALA A 613 6.41 21.56 32.34
CA ALA A 613 7.51 20.60 32.47
C ALA A 613 8.57 20.83 31.39
N MET A 614 8.16 20.97 30.12
CA MET A 614 9.05 21.29 29.00
C MET A 614 9.82 22.60 29.24
N LEU A 615 9.13 23.67 29.64
CA LEU A 615 9.76 24.96 29.92
C LEU A 615 10.76 24.90 31.08
N ARG A 616 10.50 24.09 32.12
CA ARG A 616 11.47 23.88 33.20
C ARG A 616 12.70 23.13 32.73
N ASN A 617 12.50 22.07 31.96
CA ASN A 617 13.61 21.26 31.44
C ASN A 617 14.50 22.06 30.48
N SER A 618 13.95 23.08 29.80
CA SER A 618 14.73 24.02 28.99
C SER A 618 15.35 25.19 29.77
N GLY A 619 15.23 25.22 31.10
CA GLY A 619 15.77 26.27 31.96
C GLY A 619 14.91 27.54 32.07
N ASN A 620 13.69 27.54 31.53
CA ASN A 620 12.78 28.67 31.53
C ASN A 620 11.73 28.60 32.66
N GLU A 621 12.22 28.71 33.90
CA GLU A 621 11.37 28.56 35.10
C GLU A 621 10.31 29.65 35.28
N GLU A 622 10.60 30.88 34.85
CA GLU A 622 9.68 32.02 34.98
C GLU A 622 8.43 31.81 34.11
N HIS A 623 8.63 31.41 32.86
CA HIS A 623 7.54 31.06 31.97
C HIS A 623 6.77 29.82 32.44
N ALA A 624 7.46 28.79 32.96
CA ALA A 624 6.80 27.63 33.53
C ALA A 624 5.88 28.00 34.71
N SER A 625 6.32 28.92 35.57
CA SER A 625 5.52 29.46 36.67
C SER A 625 4.30 30.25 36.16
N THR A 626 4.45 30.97 35.05
CA THR A 626 3.35 31.67 34.36
C THR A 626 2.32 30.70 33.78
N VAL A 627 2.75 29.59 33.17
CA VAL A 627 1.84 28.53 32.69
C VAL A 627 1.05 27.92 33.84
N LEU A 628 1.71 27.58 34.95
CA LEU A 628 1.02 26.99 36.12
C LEU A 628 0.09 27.98 36.83
N PHE A 629 0.44 29.27 36.85
CA PHE A 629 -0.46 30.33 37.29
C PHE A 629 -1.73 30.36 36.42
N LYS A 630 -1.59 30.31 35.09
CA LYS A 630 -2.71 30.28 34.16
C LYS A 630 -3.54 29.00 34.27
N LYS A 631 -2.89 27.85 34.48
CA LYS A 631 -3.57 26.57 34.79
C LYS A 631 -4.51 26.72 35.98
N GLN A 632 -4.08 27.31 37.10
CA GLN A 632 -4.95 27.52 38.27
C GLN A 632 -6.04 28.56 37.99
N GLN A 633 -5.72 29.65 37.28
CA GLN A 633 -6.72 30.63 36.87
C GLN A 633 -7.87 29.97 36.10
N TYR A 634 -7.55 29.18 35.07
CA TYR A 634 -8.55 28.51 34.23
C TYR A 634 -9.32 27.42 34.98
N ARG A 635 -8.70 26.74 35.94
CA ARG A 635 -9.41 25.80 36.83
C ARG A 635 -10.55 26.48 37.58
N TYR A 636 -10.27 27.64 38.21
CA TYR A 636 -11.28 28.37 38.95
C TYR A 636 -12.34 29.00 38.04
N GLU A 637 -11.96 29.44 36.83
CA GLU A 637 -12.93 29.91 35.83
C GLU A 637 -13.89 28.79 35.43
N ALA A 638 -13.38 27.57 35.15
CA ALA A 638 -14.19 26.41 34.84
C ALA A 638 -15.08 25.97 36.01
N LEU A 639 -14.55 25.93 37.25
CA LEU A 639 -15.34 25.62 38.45
C LEU A 639 -16.45 26.65 38.68
N ALA A 640 -16.18 27.93 38.49
CA ALA A 640 -17.18 28.98 38.65
C ALA A 640 -18.31 28.91 37.62
N GLN A 641 -18.05 28.35 36.42
CA GLN A 641 -19.07 28.09 35.41
C GLN A 641 -19.92 26.86 35.75
N GLY A 642 -19.32 25.84 36.38
CA GLY A 642 -20.03 24.62 36.78
C GLY A 642 -21.00 24.79 37.97
N TYR A 643 -20.69 25.65 38.94
CA TYR A 643 -21.54 25.88 40.12
C TYR A 643 -22.45 27.11 39.97
N ARG A 644 -23.77 26.91 39.78
CA ARG A 644 -24.75 28.01 39.64
C ARG A 644 -24.87 28.92 40.87
N VAL A 645 -24.85 28.36 42.08
CA VAL A 645 -25.06 29.12 43.33
C VAL A 645 -23.74 29.61 43.94
N LEU A 646 -22.69 28.79 43.93
CA LEU A 646 -21.39 29.11 44.53
C LEU A 646 -20.42 29.82 43.57
N GLY A 647 -20.76 29.95 42.28
CA GLY A 647 -19.91 30.55 41.25
C GLY A 647 -19.34 31.94 41.60
N PRO A 648 -20.14 32.90 42.11
CA PRO A 648 -19.64 34.21 42.53
C PRO A 648 -18.59 34.13 43.64
N GLY A 649 -18.79 33.23 44.62
CA GLY A 649 -17.83 32.99 45.71
C GLY A 649 -16.50 32.45 45.20
N VAL A 650 -16.55 31.49 44.25
CA VAL A 650 -15.35 30.95 43.60
C VAL A 650 -14.58 32.04 42.82
N ARG A 651 -15.30 32.96 42.14
CA ARG A 651 -14.67 34.09 41.44
C ARG A 651 -14.02 35.08 42.41
N LEU A 652 -14.69 35.40 43.52
CA LEU A 652 -14.15 36.28 44.57
C LEU A 652 -12.90 35.66 45.21
N TRP A 653 -12.94 34.38 45.54
CA TRP A 653 -11.80 33.64 46.07
C TRP A 653 -10.63 33.62 45.10
N SER A 654 -10.90 33.33 43.82
CA SER A 654 -9.92 33.39 42.74
C SER A 654 -9.35 34.80 42.55
N TRP A 655 -10.15 35.86 42.70
CA TRP A 655 -9.68 37.25 42.65
C TRP A 655 -8.75 37.59 43.82
N LEU A 656 -9.14 37.24 45.06
CA LEU A 656 -8.30 37.41 46.25
C LEU A 656 -6.95 36.69 46.10
N GLN A 657 -6.97 35.43 45.67
CA GLN A 657 -5.74 34.64 45.47
C GLN A 657 -4.85 35.21 44.37
N ARG A 658 -5.41 35.75 43.27
CA ARG A 658 -4.62 36.38 42.19
C ARG A 658 -3.90 37.64 42.67
N TRP A 659 -4.60 38.48 43.44
CA TRP A 659 -4.10 39.77 43.91
C TRP A 659 -3.09 39.63 45.05
N MET A 660 -3.38 38.80 46.05
CA MET A 660 -2.52 38.69 47.23
C MET A 660 -1.29 37.80 47.00
N VAL A 661 -1.50 36.64 46.37
CA VAL A 661 -0.56 35.51 46.46
C VAL A 661 -0.17 34.94 45.08
N GLY A 662 -0.90 35.30 44.01
CA GLY A 662 -0.70 34.75 42.68
C GLY A 662 -0.81 33.22 42.63
N TYR A 663 -1.76 32.64 43.38
CA TYR A 663 -1.91 31.18 43.58
C TYR A 663 -0.65 30.46 44.11
N GLY A 664 0.29 31.20 44.70
CA GLY A 664 1.55 30.67 45.21
C GLY A 664 2.66 30.54 44.14
N TYR A 665 2.43 31.05 42.93
CA TYR A 665 3.45 31.10 41.86
C TYR A 665 4.12 32.47 41.74
N ARG A 666 3.69 33.48 42.51
CA ARG A 666 4.29 34.82 42.54
C ARG A 666 4.51 35.32 43.99
N PRO A 667 5.45 34.72 44.76
CA PRO A 667 5.62 35.01 46.18
C PRO A 667 6.01 36.46 46.49
N VAL A 668 6.65 37.16 45.54
CA VAL A 668 7.03 38.58 45.68
C VAL A 668 5.82 39.47 45.96
N ARG A 669 4.62 39.12 45.46
CA ARG A 669 3.39 39.88 45.77
C ARG A 669 3.01 39.80 47.24
N ALA A 670 3.14 38.62 47.85
CA ALA A 670 2.84 38.44 49.26
C ALA A 670 3.84 39.22 50.14
N LEU A 671 5.11 39.29 49.76
CA LEU A 671 6.11 40.15 50.41
C LEU A 671 5.75 41.64 50.27
N ALA A 672 5.33 42.08 49.09
CA ALA A 672 4.89 43.47 48.88
C ALA A 672 3.67 43.81 49.76
N TRP A 673 2.72 42.90 49.92
CA TRP A 673 1.58 43.06 50.83
C TRP A 673 2.01 43.09 52.30
N LEU A 674 2.98 42.28 52.72
CA LEU A 674 3.55 42.36 54.08
C LEU A 674 4.20 43.73 54.34
N ILE A 675 4.96 44.26 53.38
CA ILE A 675 5.57 45.60 53.48
C ILE A 675 4.50 46.69 53.49
N ALA A 676 3.48 46.58 52.63
CA ALA A 676 2.38 47.54 52.56
C ALA A 676 1.56 47.55 53.86
N LEU A 677 1.28 46.39 54.44
CA LEU A 677 0.65 46.27 55.74
C LEU A 677 1.56 46.82 56.83
N LEU A 678 2.86 46.51 56.83
CA LEU A 678 3.80 47.07 57.80
C LEU A 678 3.76 48.60 57.80
N ALA A 679 3.77 49.22 56.63
CA ALA A 679 3.63 50.67 56.49
C ALA A 679 2.25 51.17 56.97
N ALA A 680 1.16 50.53 56.54
CA ALA A 680 -0.19 50.91 56.92
C ALA A 680 -0.44 50.81 58.44
N GLY A 681 0.01 49.72 59.07
CA GLY A 681 -0.06 49.54 60.52
C GLY A 681 0.84 50.52 61.26
N SER A 682 2.05 50.79 60.78
CA SER A 682 2.94 51.80 61.36
C SER A 682 2.30 53.19 61.36
N ILE A 683 1.59 53.54 60.28
CA ILE A 683 0.84 54.80 60.19
C ILE A 683 -0.37 54.78 61.12
N TYR A 684 -1.18 53.71 61.11
CA TYR A 684 -2.38 53.60 61.95
C TYR A 684 -2.05 53.66 63.44
N PHE A 685 -1.13 52.81 63.90
CA PHE A 685 -0.72 52.75 65.30
C PHE A 685 0.14 53.95 65.71
N GLY A 686 0.86 54.58 64.77
CA GLY A 686 1.61 55.81 65.01
C GLY A 686 0.74 57.07 65.09
N ALA A 687 -0.38 57.12 64.38
CA ALA A 687 -1.31 58.25 64.37
C ALA A 687 -2.39 58.17 65.47
N GLY A 688 -2.68 56.98 65.98
CA GLY A 688 -3.64 56.78 67.07
C GLY A 688 -3.09 57.21 68.42
N THR A 689 -3.74 58.19 69.06
CA THR A 689 -3.51 58.56 70.46
C THR A 689 -4.56 57.90 71.35
N ASP A 690 -4.13 57.29 72.45
CA ASP A 690 -5.02 56.53 73.30
C ASP A 690 -5.60 57.38 74.45
N SER A 691 -6.87 57.16 74.78
CA SER A 691 -7.55 57.88 75.87
C SER A 691 -6.97 57.55 77.26
N CYS A 692 -6.31 56.40 77.39
CA CYS A 692 -5.63 55.95 78.62
C CYS A 692 -4.44 56.83 79.00
N VAL A 693 -3.90 57.63 78.08
CA VAL A 693 -2.83 58.61 78.35
C VAL A 693 -3.30 59.70 79.33
N ASN A 694 -4.62 59.93 79.44
CA ASN A 694 -5.23 60.91 80.33
C ASN A 694 -5.62 60.34 81.71
N ASP A 695 -5.37 59.05 81.99
CA ASP A 695 -5.63 58.40 83.29
C ASP A 695 -4.36 57.66 83.81
N PRO A 696 -3.34 58.42 84.26
CA PRO A 696 -2.02 57.89 84.60
C PRO A 696 -1.99 57.06 85.90
N VAL A 697 -3.12 56.94 86.60
CA VAL A 697 -3.21 56.17 87.86
C VAL A 697 -3.40 54.67 87.58
N ARG A 698 -4.00 54.30 86.44
CA ARG A 698 -4.25 52.89 86.07
C ARG A 698 -3.25 52.31 85.06
N TYR A 699 -2.54 53.14 84.32
CA TYR A 699 -1.69 52.68 83.21
C TYR A 699 -0.35 53.41 83.15
N MET A 700 0.73 52.71 82.81
CA MET A 700 2.04 53.32 82.60
C MET A 700 2.11 53.90 81.18
N VAL A 701 2.25 55.22 81.07
CA VAL A 701 2.31 55.94 79.80
C VAL A 701 3.75 55.93 79.26
N SER A 702 3.96 55.44 78.05
CA SER A 702 5.24 55.52 77.35
C SER A 702 4.99 56.09 75.94
N GLY A 703 5.24 57.40 75.79
CA GLY A 703 4.92 58.14 74.58
C GLY A 703 3.39 58.28 74.35
N PRO A 704 2.87 58.07 73.13
CA PRO A 704 1.45 58.22 72.81
C PRO A 704 0.55 57.01 73.22
N ARG A 705 1.11 55.99 73.89
CA ARG A 705 0.44 54.73 74.23
C ARG A 705 0.71 54.26 75.67
N CYS A 706 -0.10 53.33 76.16
CA CYS A 706 -0.02 52.75 77.50
C CYS A 706 0.56 51.32 77.48
N ALA A 707 1.41 50.99 78.44
CA ALA A 707 1.97 49.64 78.64
C ALA A 707 1.13 48.83 79.65
N VAL A 708 0.98 47.52 79.40
CA VAL A 708 0.14 46.58 80.17
C VAL A 708 0.94 45.76 81.19
N ASP A 709 2.27 45.64 81.01
CA ASP A 709 3.13 44.85 81.89
C ASP A 709 4.10 45.75 82.70
N GLN A 710 4.15 45.53 84.02
CA GLN A 710 4.92 46.33 84.97
C GLN A 710 6.35 45.81 85.21
N GLN A 711 6.74 44.63 84.70
CA GLN A 711 8.01 43.98 85.07
C GLN A 711 9.15 44.07 84.03
N GLU A 712 8.90 44.56 82.81
CA GLU A 712 9.92 44.59 81.74
C GLU A 712 10.29 46.03 81.31
N THR A 713 11.27 46.63 82.00
CA THR A 713 11.76 47.99 81.72
C THR A 713 12.89 47.97 80.68
N GLY A 714 12.58 48.21 79.40
CA GLY A 714 13.65 48.35 78.39
C GLY A 714 13.27 48.58 76.93
N LEU A 715 11.99 48.53 76.53
CA LEU A 715 11.56 48.80 75.15
C LEU A 715 10.69 50.06 75.08
N GLU A 716 11.06 51.00 74.21
CA GLU A 716 10.29 52.23 73.92
C GLU A 716 9.19 51.96 72.88
N TRP A 717 8.09 52.75 72.91
CA TRP A 717 7.02 52.63 71.93
C TRP A 717 7.54 52.90 70.52
N ASN A 718 7.47 51.88 69.67
CA ASN A 718 7.79 52.00 68.26
C ASN A 718 6.68 51.34 67.43
N PRO A 719 5.86 52.13 66.70
CA PRO A 719 4.73 51.60 65.95
C PRO A 719 5.15 50.65 64.81
N VAL A 720 6.37 50.78 64.30
CA VAL A 720 6.92 49.88 63.27
C VAL A 720 7.26 48.53 63.88
N LEU A 721 7.97 48.49 65.01
CA LEU A 721 8.32 47.22 65.68
C LEU A 721 7.07 46.51 66.20
N TYR A 722 6.10 47.24 66.74
CA TYR A 722 4.82 46.67 67.13
C TYR A 722 4.07 46.05 65.93
N THR A 723 3.97 46.77 64.80
CA THR A 723 3.32 46.24 63.59
C THR A 723 4.07 45.04 63.01
N LEU A 724 5.39 45.07 63.03
CA LEU A 724 6.23 43.96 62.58
C LEU A 724 5.97 42.68 63.39
N ASP A 725 5.83 42.83 64.71
CA ASP A 725 5.52 41.75 65.66
C ASP A 725 4.12 41.16 65.47
N LEU A 726 3.18 41.94 64.93
CA LEU A 726 1.87 41.44 64.51
C LEU A 726 1.95 40.65 63.19
N LEU A 727 2.79 41.08 62.24
CA LEU A 727 2.84 40.51 60.89
C LEU A 727 3.77 39.30 60.75
N VAL A 728 4.79 39.16 61.59
CA VAL A 728 5.78 38.09 61.55
C VAL A 728 5.50 37.08 62.67
N PRO A 729 4.73 36.01 62.43
CA PRO A 729 4.25 35.14 63.50
C PRO A 729 5.31 34.23 64.14
N ILE A 730 6.48 34.07 63.51
CA ILE A 730 7.52 33.12 63.92
C ILE A 730 8.53 33.75 64.88
N VAL A 731 8.71 35.07 64.81
CA VAL A 731 9.72 35.80 65.59
C VAL A 731 8.97 36.79 66.48
N ASP A 732 9.09 36.63 67.80
CA ASP A 732 8.54 37.56 68.79
C ASP A 732 9.59 38.63 69.11
N PHE A 733 9.28 39.88 68.78
CA PHE A 733 10.09 41.06 69.07
C PHE A 733 9.71 41.71 70.42
N GLY A 734 8.83 41.08 71.20
CA GLY A 734 8.47 41.47 72.56
C GLY A 734 7.53 42.68 72.66
N ASN A 735 6.87 43.08 71.56
CA ASN A 735 6.01 44.27 71.53
C ASN A 735 4.52 43.91 71.60
N LYS A 736 4.08 42.84 70.94
CA LYS A 736 2.66 42.48 70.75
C LYS A 736 1.85 42.34 72.05
N GLY A 737 2.47 41.83 73.12
CA GLY A 737 1.82 41.62 74.42
C GLY A 737 1.94 42.78 75.40
N ARG A 738 2.78 43.79 75.11
CA ARG A 738 3.13 44.85 76.07
C ARG A 738 2.25 46.09 75.97
N TRP A 739 1.61 46.34 74.84
CA TRP A 739 0.89 47.59 74.58
C TRP A 739 -0.62 47.43 74.72
N TYR A 740 -1.26 48.40 75.37
CA TYR A 740 -2.70 48.38 75.61
C TYR A 740 -3.46 48.64 74.31
N MET A 741 -4.40 47.75 73.98
CA MET A 741 -5.24 47.82 72.78
C MET A 741 -6.70 47.63 73.17
N HIS A 742 -7.50 48.69 73.06
CA HIS A 742 -8.93 48.66 73.41
C HIS A 742 -9.82 49.01 72.21
N ASP A 743 -11.12 48.74 72.33
CA ASP A 743 -12.14 49.06 71.32
C ASP A 743 -11.79 48.60 69.89
N VAL A 744 -11.61 49.56 68.98
CA VAL A 744 -11.34 49.33 67.56
C VAL A 744 -9.91 48.81 67.35
N ASP A 745 -8.94 49.30 68.12
CA ASP A 745 -7.52 48.93 68.00
C ASP A 745 -7.28 47.44 68.26
N LYS A 746 -8.08 46.83 69.14
CA LYS A 746 -8.06 45.38 69.39
C LYS A 746 -8.43 44.58 68.14
N TRP A 747 -9.48 44.99 67.43
CA TRP A 747 -9.92 44.32 66.21
C TRP A 747 -8.93 44.53 65.06
N VAL A 748 -8.33 45.72 64.96
CA VAL A 748 -7.29 46.02 63.97
C VAL A 748 -6.04 45.18 64.23
N SER A 749 -5.52 45.14 65.47
CA SER A 749 -4.35 44.32 65.83
C SER A 749 -4.56 42.81 65.55
N ASN A 750 -5.74 42.28 65.88
CA ASN A 750 -6.10 40.90 65.57
C ASN A 750 -6.20 40.65 64.05
N GLY A 751 -6.72 41.60 63.28
CA GLY A 751 -6.77 41.53 61.81
C GLY A 751 -5.37 41.50 61.17
N PHE A 752 -4.45 42.34 61.66
CA PHE A 752 -3.04 42.32 61.26
C PHE A 752 -2.36 41.00 61.61
N THR A 753 -2.61 40.46 62.80
CA THR A 753 -2.11 39.14 63.20
C THR A 753 -2.59 38.04 62.24
N ALA A 754 -3.90 38.00 61.94
CA ALA A 754 -4.46 37.00 61.03
C ALA A 754 -3.89 37.12 59.60
N MET A 755 -3.76 38.35 59.09
CA MET A 755 -3.19 38.60 57.77
C MET A 755 -1.69 38.25 57.70
N GLY A 756 -0.95 38.54 58.78
CA GLY A 756 0.44 38.14 58.97
C GLY A 756 0.61 36.62 58.84
N TRP A 757 -0.19 35.83 59.55
CA TRP A 757 -0.19 34.37 59.40
C TRP A 757 -0.45 33.89 57.97
N ILE A 758 -1.45 34.44 57.28
CA ILE A 758 -1.80 34.04 55.91
C ILE A 758 -0.68 34.39 54.93
N LEU A 759 -0.14 35.62 54.98
CA LEU A 759 0.90 36.07 54.05
C LEU A 759 2.25 35.43 54.35
N ALA A 760 2.66 35.35 55.61
CA ALA A 760 3.93 34.76 56.02
C ALA A 760 4.01 33.26 55.67
N THR A 761 2.94 32.50 55.91
CA THR A 761 2.87 31.08 55.49
C THR A 761 2.97 30.93 53.98
N THR A 762 2.41 31.87 53.22
CA THR A 762 2.50 31.85 51.75
C THR A 762 3.89 32.19 51.24
N VAL A 763 4.54 33.21 51.83
CA VAL A 763 5.94 33.54 51.52
C VAL A 763 6.85 32.37 51.87
N ALA A 764 6.66 31.74 53.04
CA ALA A 764 7.41 30.55 53.45
C ALA A 764 7.17 29.37 52.50
N ALA A 765 5.94 29.11 52.08
CA ALA A 765 5.63 28.06 51.11
C ALA A 765 6.24 28.36 49.72
N GLY A 766 6.26 29.63 49.30
CA GLY A 766 6.89 30.06 48.05
C GLY A 766 8.42 29.95 48.09
N ALA A 767 9.04 30.43 49.16
CA ALA A 767 10.47 30.32 49.41
C ALA A 767 10.90 28.85 49.55
N GLY A 768 10.11 28.01 50.23
CA GLY A 768 10.35 26.57 50.34
C GLY A 768 10.39 25.85 48.99
N ARG A 769 9.60 26.30 47.99
CA ARG A 769 9.69 25.78 46.62
C ARG A 769 10.95 26.25 45.89
N MET A 770 11.44 27.46 46.17
CA MET A 770 12.71 27.96 45.64
C MET A 770 13.92 27.27 46.28
N ILE A 771 13.82 26.88 47.56
CA ILE A 771 14.90 26.27 48.35
C ILE A 771 14.99 24.75 48.12
N ARG A 772 13.89 24.05 47.77
CA ARG A 772 13.89 22.62 47.38
C ARG A 772 14.57 22.32 46.02
N ARG A 773 15.49 23.18 45.58
CA ARG A 773 16.16 23.09 44.28
C ARG A 773 17.21 21.98 44.15
N GLU A 774 17.51 21.18 45.18
CA GLU A 774 18.43 20.05 45.06
C GLU A 774 17.99 18.86 45.91
N THR A 775 17.35 17.88 45.27
CA THR A 775 17.56 16.42 45.45
C THR A 775 16.91 15.68 44.30
#